data_AF-A0A1X1IP14-F1
#
_entry.id   AF-A0A1X1IP14-F1
#
_cell.length_a   1.000
_cell.length_b   1.000
_cell.length_c   1.000
_cell.angle_alpha   90.00
_cell.angle_beta   90.00
_cell.angle_gamma   90.00
#
_symmetry.space_group_name_H-M   'P 1'
#
loop_
_entity.id
_entity.type
_entity.pdbx_description
1 polymer ?
#
loop_
_entity_poly.entity_id
_entity_poly.type
_entity_poly.pdbx_seq_one_letter_code
_entity_poly.pdbx_strand_id
1 'polypeptide(L)'
;MKWRRGMKVPFSTNLGRKTKAYIGLVVLLFSIFLLPVQSYAALEEIKNGTDISTLDIRKFNLNINNASVLSKSQSVDQFHLSNPHYEYLSGGAYPGEMENFTLKVDKSKKQDQVFENPLSLKFTNIGNVHGKQVDAYLKFNKVTLHYLNTAQAESEMNSAQKSTVEFFSISELWESSAFEIGNVPYVDANHDYIMNKAFWIDADVTAEIRYADGTETDLKLVMKPTDIDAIDANNLKETFYVKNYKNDVNLRLMNNANVLQQEETSDRTSWIATQITGGSYYENNVSGLALRSNSNSMNFGYSSTETCSAVFGLYVEKLDPSPVLEVEPTEIPAKEGQDVTYKATFKVPVPGKDLLAAPSSIEMVQNFDDRLDYKELKVESGGVTLQEGRDYTIEKSGQTVTVKMTPEYIKSNSAAEIIITYKTATNKKVEEKGPEKINNTVTLHVDNLSAPSNQVSTALLYEKHHEFVSGTPGKELPQEVKDLLPATEKNLPNGSQVTPTQPSQTEVKTTEGTWSFKSYNKTSETINGADAHFVGTWEFTPAPTYKATHEFVSGTPGKELPQEIKALLPADQTDLRDGSQATPTQPSQTEVKTAEGTWSFKSYDKTSETINGADAHFVGAWEFTSAPTYKATHEFVSGTPGKELPQEVKTLLPADQTDLKDGSQATPTQPSQTEVKTAEGTWSFKSYDKTSETINGADAHFVGAW
;
A
#
# COMPACT_ATOMS: atom_id res chain seq x y z
N MET A 1 16.08 -56.18 12.34
CA MET A 1 15.48 -55.37 13.42
C MET A 1 15.06 -54.01 12.85
N LYS A 2 13.80 -53.65 13.10
CA LYS A 2 13.16 -52.30 13.10
C LYS A 2 13.23 -51.37 11.86
N TRP A 3 12.02 -51.03 11.45
CA TRP A 3 11.55 -50.01 10.51
C TRP A 3 11.78 -48.55 10.94
N ARG A 4 11.82 -47.61 9.96
CA ARG A 4 10.92 -46.41 9.78
C ARG A 4 11.46 -45.55 8.59
N ARG A 5 10.75 -45.45 7.46
CA ARG A 5 9.67 -44.51 7.04
C ARG A 5 10.10 -43.04 6.85
N GLY A 6 9.90 -42.54 5.63
CA GLY A 6 9.91 -41.12 5.28
C GLY A 6 9.72 -40.86 3.77
N MET A 7 8.47 -40.75 3.34
CA MET A 7 8.02 -40.42 1.97
C MET A 7 8.55 -39.04 1.52
N LYS A 8 9.16 -38.95 0.33
CA LYS A 8 9.37 -37.69 -0.39
C LYS A 8 8.21 -37.47 -1.36
N VAL A 9 7.51 -36.35 -1.24
CA VAL A 9 6.58 -35.81 -2.24
C VAL A 9 7.19 -34.48 -2.72
N PRO A 10 7.28 -34.20 -4.02
CA PRO A 10 7.88 -32.95 -4.50
C PRO A 10 6.83 -31.84 -4.51
N PHE A 11 7.05 -30.77 -3.73
CA PHE A 11 6.36 -29.51 -3.94
C PHE A 11 7.12 -28.68 -4.98
N SER A 12 6.59 -28.66 -6.19
CA SER A 12 6.90 -27.65 -7.20
C SER A 12 6.06 -26.41 -6.90
N THR A 13 6.71 -25.29 -6.53
CA THR A 13 6.11 -23.96 -6.65
C THR A 13 6.87 -23.21 -7.72
N ASN A 14 6.33 -23.27 -8.93
CA ASN A 14 6.77 -22.49 -10.09
C ASN A 14 6.27 -21.05 -9.90
N LEU A 15 7.03 -20.22 -9.18
CA LEU A 15 6.83 -18.77 -9.21
C LEU A 15 7.43 -18.25 -10.52
N GLY A 16 6.55 -17.93 -11.47
CA GLY A 16 6.92 -17.55 -12.83
C GLY A 16 7.85 -16.33 -12.89
N ARG A 17 8.83 -16.39 -13.81
CA ARG A 17 9.82 -15.35 -14.14
C ARG A 17 9.24 -13.94 -14.35
N LYS A 18 7.94 -13.80 -14.60
CA LYS A 18 7.27 -12.51 -14.83
C LYS A 18 7.00 -11.70 -13.56
N THR A 19 6.85 -12.35 -12.39
CA THR A 19 6.53 -11.62 -11.13
C THR A 19 7.79 -11.05 -10.46
N LYS A 20 8.95 -11.68 -10.66
CA LYS A 20 10.26 -11.10 -10.27
C LYS A 20 10.66 -9.92 -11.15
N ALA A 21 10.21 -9.89 -12.40
CA ALA A 21 10.45 -8.76 -13.30
C ALA A 21 9.67 -7.51 -12.88
N TYR A 22 8.44 -7.63 -12.37
CA TYR A 22 7.64 -6.47 -11.94
C TYR A 22 8.13 -5.84 -10.62
N ILE A 23 8.56 -6.64 -9.65
CA ILE A 23 9.14 -6.10 -8.40
C ILE A 23 10.55 -5.51 -8.67
N GLY A 24 11.31 -6.11 -9.59
CA GLY A 24 12.57 -5.52 -10.08
C GLY A 24 12.37 -4.22 -10.87
N LEU A 25 11.29 -4.09 -11.64
CA LEU A 25 10.98 -2.90 -12.44
C LEU A 25 10.46 -1.73 -11.58
N VAL A 26 9.72 -2.01 -10.50
CA VAL A 26 9.20 -0.97 -9.58
C VAL A 26 10.33 -0.39 -8.70
N VAL A 27 11.34 -1.19 -8.34
CA VAL A 27 12.56 -0.68 -7.67
C VAL A 27 13.48 0.04 -8.67
N LEU A 28 13.50 -0.37 -9.95
CA LEU A 28 14.27 0.33 -11.00
C LEU A 28 13.64 1.67 -11.43
N LEU A 29 12.30 1.80 -11.43
CA LEU A 29 11.61 3.02 -11.86
C LEU A 29 11.65 4.16 -10.83
N PHE A 30 11.81 3.87 -9.53
CA PHE A 30 12.12 4.89 -8.52
C PHE A 30 13.60 5.30 -8.47
N SER A 31 14.48 4.53 -9.12
CA SER A 31 15.93 4.80 -9.15
C SER A 31 16.38 5.63 -10.35
N ILE A 32 15.50 5.87 -11.33
CA ILE A 32 15.85 6.56 -12.60
C ILE A 32 15.47 8.06 -12.57
N PHE A 33 14.71 8.54 -11.59
CA PHE A 33 14.43 9.98 -11.40
C PHE A 33 15.30 10.66 -10.32
N LEU A 34 16.29 9.93 -9.77
CA LEU A 34 17.33 10.45 -8.87
C LEU A 34 18.72 10.13 -9.44
N LEU A 35 18.88 10.12 -10.77
CA LEU A 35 20.22 10.23 -11.32
C LEU A 35 20.64 11.69 -11.16
N PRO A 36 21.66 12.04 -10.35
CA PRO A 36 22.28 13.34 -10.48
C PRO A 36 22.74 13.41 -11.92
N VAL A 37 22.21 14.36 -12.69
CA VAL A 37 22.92 14.85 -13.84
C VAL A 37 24.24 15.34 -13.25
N GLN A 38 25.29 14.53 -13.34
CA GLN A 38 26.66 14.97 -13.13
C GLN A 38 26.92 15.98 -14.25
N SER A 39 26.45 17.20 -14.04
CA SER A 39 27.09 18.37 -14.57
C SER A 39 28.51 18.28 -14.01
N TYR A 40 29.46 17.88 -14.86
CA TYR A 40 30.86 18.05 -14.55
C TYR A 40 31.06 19.55 -14.38
N ALA A 41 30.93 20.02 -13.14
CA ALA A 41 31.27 21.39 -12.81
C ALA A 41 32.74 21.56 -13.17
N ALA A 42 33.02 22.55 -14.01
CA ALA A 42 34.37 22.85 -14.43
C ALA A 42 35.21 23.18 -13.20
N LEU A 43 36.43 22.63 -13.14
CA LEU A 43 37.43 22.98 -12.15
C LEU A 43 37.52 24.52 -12.00
N GLU A 44 37.34 25.01 -10.78
CA GLU A 44 37.57 26.39 -10.42
C GLU A 44 38.93 26.54 -9.71
N GLU A 45 39.78 27.44 -10.20
CA GLU A 45 41.10 27.70 -9.64
C GLU A 45 41.16 29.11 -9.05
N ILE A 46 41.14 29.21 -7.71
CA ILE A 46 41.12 30.49 -7.00
C ILE A 46 42.47 30.74 -6.33
N LYS A 47 42.99 31.97 -6.48
CA LYS A 47 44.13 32.49 -5.70
C LYS A 47 43.71 33.82 -5.08
N ASN A 48 43.62 33.90 -3.75
CA ASN A 48 43.10 35.08 -3.06
C ASN A 48 43.73 35.26 -1.65
N GLY A 49 43.18 36.18 -0.86
CA GLY A 49 43.69 36.48 0.49
C GLY A 49 43.23 35.53 1.61
N THR A 50 42.50 34.46 1.32
CA THR A 50 42.04 33.50 2.33
C THR A 50 43.24 32.86 3.03
N ASP A 51 43.26 32.90 4.37
CA ASP A 51 44.28 32.24 5.17
C ASP A 51 43.93 30.75 5.35
N ILE A 52 44.62 29.90 4.59
CA ILE A 52 44.40 28.46 4.52
C ILE A 52 44.66 27.80 5.88
N SER A 53 45.54 28.36 6.73
CA SER A 53 45.85 27.80 8.05
C SER A 53 44.70 27.94 9.05
N THR A 54 43.74 28.82 8.78
CA THR A 54 42.61 29.12 9.67
C THR A 54 41.26 28.63 9.17
N LEU A 55 41.25 27.86 8.07
CA LEU A 55 40.04 27.24 7.55
C LEU A 55 39.37 26.40 8.63
N ASP A 56 38.06 26.58 8.80
CA ASP A 56 37.23 25.83 9.72
C ASP A 56 36.58 24.63 9.02
N ILE A 57 37.36 23.92 8.20
CA ILE A 57 36.93 22.68 7.55
C ILE A 57 37.04 21.52 8.54
N ARG A 58 36.21 20.49 8.37
CA ARG A 58 36.20 19.33 9.27
C ARG A 58 37.35 18.39 8.91
N LYS A 59 38.37 18.31 9.76
CA LYS A 59 39.39 17.24 9.72
C LYS A 59 38.81 15.95 10.29
N PHE A 60 38.95 14.84 9.57
CA PHE A 60 38.51 13.53 10.04
C PHE A 60 39.53 12.88 10.97
N ASN A 61 39.06 12.03 11.88
CA ASN A 61 39.89 11.34 12.85
C ASN A 61 40.56 10.10 12.23
N LEU A 62 41.81 10.23 11.76
CA LEU A 62 42.62 9.13 11.23
C LEU A 62 43.79 8.87 12.18
N ASN A 63 43.82 7.72 12.85
CA ASN A 63 44.89 7.38 13.79
C ASN A 63 45.14 5.87 13.87
N ILE A 64 46.19 5.47 14.59
CA ILE A 64 46.59 4.06 14.72
C ILE A 64 45.51 3.16 15.32
N ASN A 65 44.60 3.70 16.14
CA ASN A 65 43.60 2.92 16.86
C ASN A 65 42.37 2.59 15.99
N ASN A 66 42.10 3.39 14.96
CA ASN A 66 40.98 3.14 14.05
C ASN A 66 41.42 2.72 12.63
N ALA A 67 42.72 2.70 12.37
CA ALA A 67 43.32 2.13 11.18
C ALA A 67 43.27 0.60 11.18
N SER A 68 43.04 0.02 10.02
CA SER A 68 43.09 -1.42 9.78
C SER A 68 43.64 -1.70 8.38
N VAL A 69 44.51 -2.70 8.27
CA VAL A 69 45.06 -3.12 6.98
C VAL A 69 44.06 -4.04 6.28
N LEU A 70 43.51 -3.60 5.15
CA LEU A 70 42.64 -4.41 4.31
C LEU A 70 43.46 -5.42 3.49
N SER A 71 44.59 -4.98 2.95
CA SER A 71 45.56 -5.83 2.25
C SER A 71 46.93 -5.18 2.24
N LYS A 72 47.99 -5.99 2.32
CA LYS A 72 49.36 -5.55 2.03
C LYS A 72 50.11 -6.62 1.25
N SER A 73 51.03 -6.22 0.39
CA SER A 73 51.92 -7.13 -0.34
C SER A 73 53.01 -7.69 0.60
N GLN A 74 53.70 -8.76 0.17
CA GLN A 74 54.81 -9.33 0.94
C GLN A 74 56.04 -8.38 1.03
N SER A 75 56.10 -7.40 0.12
CA SER A 75 57.15 -6.39 0.11
C SER A 75 57.00 -5.38 1.23
N VAL A 76 55.79 -5.20 1.78
CA VAL A 76 55.56 -4.27 2.88
C VAL A 76 56.03 -4.90 4.19
N ASP A 77 56.91 -4.19 4.88
CA ASP A 77 57.23 -4.41 6.28
C ASP A 77 56.44 -3.42 7.13
N GLN A 78 55.70 -3.91 8.12
CA GLN A 78 54.84 -3.11 8.98
C GLN A 78 55.18 -3.41 10.42
N PHE A 79 55.38 -2.37 11.21
CA PHE A 79 55.71 -2.50 12.63
C PHE A 79 55.26 -1.26 13.40
N HIS A 80 54.98 -1.47 14.69
CA HIS A 80 54.62 -0.41 15.62
C HIS A 80 55.87 0.17 16.26
N LEU A 81 55.95 1.49 16.38
CA LEU A 81 57.00 2.23 17.06
C LEU A 81 56.41 3.05 18.22
N SER A 82 57.13 3.05 19.35
CA SER A 82 56.86 3.94 20.48
C SER A 82 58.04 4.87 20.66
N ASN A 83 57.74 6.16 20.68
CA ASN A 83 58.69 7.28 20.71
C ASN A 83 59.78 7.17 19.62
N PRO A 84 59.40 7.13 18.33
CA PRO A 84 60.34 6.87 17.26
C PRO A 84 61.41 7.97 17.15
N HIS A 85 62.62 7.56 16.76
CA HIS A 85 63.69 8.48 16.39
C HIS A 85 63.53 8.91 14.94
N TYR A 86 63.63 10.21 14.70
CA TYR A 86 63.51 10.79 13.36
C TYR A 86 64.82 10.67 12.57
N GLU A 87 64.70 10.15 11.34
CA GLU A 87 65.75 9.90 10.34
C GLU A 87 66.80 8.85 10.74
N TYR A 88 67.40 8.99 11.93
CA TYR A 88 68.48 8.14 12.42
C TYR A 88 68.23 7.72 13.87
N LEU A 89 68.75 6.55 14.27
CA LEU A 89 68.69 6.09 15.67
C LEU A 89 69.40 7.05 16.65
N SER A 90 70.42 7.76 16.17
CA SER A 90 71.10 8.81 16.93
C SER A 90 70.32 10.14 16.98
N GLY A 91 69.24 10.26 16.21
CA GLY A 91 68.35 11.41 16.18
C GLY A 91 67.54 11.56 17.46
N GLY A 92 66.83 12.68 17.59
CA GLY A 92 65.93 12.89 18.72
C GLY A 92 64.73 11.93 18.66
N ALA A 93 64.38 11.33 19.80
CA ALA A 93 63.13 10.59 19.94
C ALA A 93 61.96 11.58 20.06
N TYR A 94 60.91 11.36 19.27
CA TYR A 94 59.69 12.16 19.31
C TYR A 94 58.63 11.43 20.13
N PRO A 95 58.02 12.07 21.14
CA PRO A 95 57.06 11.40 22.01
C PRO A 95 55.77 11.04 21.26
N GLY A 96 55.34 9.79 21.35
CA GLY A 96 54.10 9.32 20.71
C GLY A 96 54.17 7.90 20.21
N GLU A 97 53.07 7.44 19.63
CA GLU A 97 52.93 6.11 19.05
C GLU A 97 52.75 6.22 17.53
N MET A 98 53.33 5.28 16.79
CA MET A 98 53.33 5.27 15.34
C MET A 98 53.16 3.86 14.80
N GLU A 99 52.32 3.70 13.78
CA GLU A 99 52.32 2.51 12.94
C GLU A 99 53.11 2.83 11.66
N ASN A 100 54.23 2.14 11.44
CA ASN A 100 55.19 2.46 10.39
C ASN A 100 55.20 1.39 9.28
N PHE A 101 55.37 1.81 8.03
CA PHE A 101 55.32 0.95 6.85
C PHE A 101 56.48 1.24 5.90
N THR A 102 57.31 0.22 5.67
CA THR A 102 58.47 0.29 4.77
C THR A 102 58.38 -0.74 3.64
N LEU A 103 59.15 -0.55 2.57
CA LEU A 103 59.23 -1.47 1.43
C LEU A 103 60.57 -2.20 1.41
N LYS A 104 60.52 -3.52 1.38
CA LYS A 104 61.69 -4.40 1.22
C LYS A 104 62.25 -4.26 -0.20
N VAL A 105 63.52 -3.91 -0.30
CA VAL A 105 64.20 -3.69 -1.59
C VAL A 105 65.03 -4.89 -2.02
N ASP A 106 65.12 -5.13 -3.32
CA ASP A 106 66.08 -6.06 -3.90
C ASP A 106 67.45 -5.38 -3.97
N LYS A 107 68.30 -5.66 -2.97
CA LYS A 107 69.62 -5.04 -2.83
C LYS A 107 70.60 -5.39 -3.93
N SER A 108 70.32 -6.45 -4.71
CA SER A 108 71.14 -6.79 -5.88
C SER A 108 70.87 -5.87 -7.08
N LYS A 109 69.77 -5.09 -7.03
CA LYS A 109 69.31 -4.21 -8.10
C LYS A 109 69.44 -2.73 -7.69
N LYS A 110 70.57 -2.13 -8.02
CA LYS A 110 70.86 -0.69 -7.90
C LYS A 110 70.20 0.11 -9.02
N GLN A 111 68.87 0.04 -9.08
CA GLN A 111 68.00 0.65 -10.09
C GLN A 111 66.61 0.87 -9.48
N ASP A 112 65.74 1.57 -10.19
CA ASP A 112 64.35 1.78 -9.78
C ASP A 112 63.61 0.47 -9.50
N GLN A 113 62.77 0.49 -8.46
CA GLN A 113 61.97 -0.65 -8.02
C GLN A 113 60.51 -0.22 -7.86
N VAL A 114 59.60 -0.94 -8.53
CA VAL A 114 58.17 -0.60 -8.56
C VAL A 114 57.39 -1.61 -7.71
N PHE A 115 56.53 -1.09 -6.85
CA PHE A 115 55.66 -1.87 -5.98
C PHE A 115 54.21 -1.54 -6.30
N GLU A 116 53.50 -2.49 -6.92
CA GLU A 116 52.10 -2.34 -7.30
C GLU A 116 51.18 -2.76 -6.16
N ASN A 117 50.17 -1.93 -5.88
CA ASN A 117 49.18 -2.09 -4.83
C ASN A 117 49.78 -2.56 -3.47
N PRO A 118 50.85 -1.91 -2.96
CA PRO A 118 51.58 -2.43 -1.81
C PRO A 118 50.74 -2.44 -0.54
N LEU A 119 49.82 -1.47 -0.36
CA LEU A 119 49.08 -1.29 0.87
C LEU A 119 47.66 -0.74 0.60
N SER A 120 46.68 -1.27 1.31
CA SER A 120 45.30 -0.78 1.35
C SER A 120 44.81 -0.77 2.78
N LEU A 121 44.27 0.37 3.22
CA LEU A 121 43.87 0.64 4.59
C LEU A 121 42.40 1.05 4.64
N LYS A 122 41.79 0.78 5.80
CA LYS A 122 40.52 1.35 6.22
C LYS A 122 40.69 2.01 7.58
N PHE A 123 40.28 3.27 7.69
CA PHE A 123 40.05 3.95 8.95
C PHE A 123 38.56 3.91 9.26
N THR A 124 38.18 3.26 10.35
CA THR A 124 36.77 3.04 10.70
C THR A 124 36.28 4.13 11.64
N ASN A 125 35.07 4.64 11.42
CA ASN A 125 34.44 5.67 12.24
C ASN A 125 35.33 6.91 12.42
N ILE A 126 35.69 7.54 11.30
CA ILE A 126 36.53 8.74 11.28
C ILE A 126 35.75 10.02 11.65
N GLY A 127 34.43 9.92 11.76
CA GLY A 127 33.54 11.00 12.19
C GLY A 127 32.07 10.71 11.88
N ASN A 128 31.17 11.59 12.34
CA ASN A 128 29.74 11.53 12.01
C ASN A 128 29.31 12.81 11.27
N VAL A 129 28.85 12.69 10.02
CA VAL A 129 28.41 13.82 9.18
C VAL A 129 26.95 13.58 8.78
N HIS A 130 26.10 14.59 8.93
CA HIS A 130 24.65 14.49 8.65
C HIS A 130 23.95 13.30 9.34
N GLY A 131 24.37 12.98 10.57
CA GLY A 131 23.84 11.85 11.34
C GLY A 131 24.41 10.49 10.96
N LYS A 132 25.27 10.40 9.94
CA LYS A 132 25.84 9.16 9.42
C LYS A 132 27.30 9.00 9.81
N GLN A 133 27.69 7.79 10.21
CA GLN A 133 29.09 7.44 10.42
C GLN A 133 29.84 7.43 9.08
N VAL A 134 31.06 7.99 9.08
CA VAL A 134 31.96 8.02 7.93
C VAL A 134 33.17 7.13 8.21
N ASP A 135 33.58 6.36 7.22
CA ASP A 135 34.84 5.60 7.17
C ASP A 135 35.75 6.21 6.08
N ALA A 136 37.07 6.08 6.22
CA ALA A 136 38.03 6.40 5.16
C ALA A 136 38.76 5.15 4.65
N TYR A 137 39.15 5.20 3.39
CA TYR A 137 39.92 4.20 2.70
C TYR A 137 41.13 4.88 2.08
N LEU A 138 42.31 4.31 2.32
CA LEU A 138 43.56 4.81 1.75
C LEU A 138 44.25 3.67 1.04
N LYS A 139 44.34 3.78 -0.30
CA LYS A 139 44.91 2.75 -1.15
C LYS A 139 46.17 3.29 -1.82
N PHE A 140 47.32 2.72 -1.49
CA PHE A 140 48.55 2.93 -2.25
C PHE A 140 48.43 2.11 -3.53
N ASN A 141 48.11 2.77 -4.64
CA ASN A 141 47.96 2.13 -5.94
C ASN A 141 49.31 1.63 -6.45
N LYS A 142 50.35 2.45 -6.28
CA LYS A 142 51.72 2.15 -6.68
C LYS A 142 52.69 2.99 -5.86
N VAL A 143 53.81 2.41 -5.46
CA VAL A 143 54.95 3.16 -4.93
C VAL A 143 56.16 2.80 -5.78
N THR A 144 56.82 3.82 -6.34
CA THR A 144 58.07 3.66 -7.09
C THR A 144 59.21 4.17 -6.24
N LEU A 145 60.20 3.33 -6.00
CA LEU A 145 61.47 3.73 -5.39
C LEU A 145 62.44 4.03 -6.52
N HIS A 146 62.87 5.28 -6.63
CA HIS A 146 63.81 5.74 -7.65
C HIS A 146 65.21 5.78 -7.08
N TYR A 147 66.12 4.99 -7.65
CA TYR A 147 67.46 4.83 -7.11
C TYR A 147 68.29 6.11 -7.34
N LEU A 148 68.84 6.69 -6.27
CA LEU A 148 69.51 7.99 -6.33
C LEU A 148 70.86 7.96 -7.06
N ASN A 149 71.45 6.78 -7.26
CA ASN A 149 72.74 6.60 -7.93
C ASN A 149 73.87 7.48 -7.33
N THR A 150 73.87 7.60 -6.00
CA THR A 150 74.90 8.31 -5.20
C THR A 150 75.75 7.31 -4.42
N ALA A 151 76.90 7.76 -3.90
CA ALA A 151 77.74 6.95 -3.02
C ALA A 151 77.01 6.54 -1.73
N GLN A 152 76.14 7.41 -1.20
CA GLN A 152 75.30 7.10 -0.05
C GLN A 152 74.32 5.97 -0.39
N ALA A 153 73.60 6.07 -1.52
CA ALA A 153 72.67 5.03 -1.96
C ALA A 153 73.35 3.67 -2.18
N GLU A 154 74.55 3.68 -2.76
CA GLU A 154 75.34 2.45 -2.91
C GLU A 154 75.78 1.88 -1.55
N SER A 155 76.17 2.73 -0.60
CA SER A 155 76.52 2.31 0.77
C SER A 155 75.35 1.62 1.46
N GLU A 156 74.16 2.22 1.41
CA GLU A 156 72.95 1.64 2.01
C GLU A 156 72.58 0.28 1.37
N MET A 157 72.66 0.19 0.03
CA MET A 157 72.39 -1.06 -0.70
C MET A 157 73.41 -2.16 -0.39
N ASN A 158 74.66 -1.81 -0.08
CA ASN A 158 75.71 -2.76 0.29
C ASN A 158 75.75 -3.08 1.80
N SER A 159 75.13 -2.25 2.65
CA SER A 159 75.11 -2.40 4.12
C SER A 159 74.56 -3.76 4.54
N ALA A 160 75.12 -4.42 5.55
CA ALA A 160 74.54 -5.68 6.06
C ALA A 160 73.24 -5.47 6.84
N GLN A 161 73.04 -4.28 7.42
CA GLN A 161 71.93 -3.95 8.31
C GLN A 161 70.71 -3.44 7.56
N LYS A 162 70.90 -2.59 6.54
CA LYS A 162 69.80 -1.89 5.87
C LYS A 162 69.13 -2.76 4.81
N SER A 163 67.80 -2.78 4.75
CA SER A 163 67.03 -3.69 3.89
C SER A 163 65.67 -3.17 3.40
N THR A 164 65.17 -2.08 3.98
CA THR A 164 63.89 -1.48 3.58
C THR A 164 64.02 0.01 3.29
N VAL A 165 63.02 0.61 2.66
CA VAL A 165 62.90 2.06 2.43
C VAL A 165 61.57 2.54 2.99
N GLU A 166 61.57 3.65 3.71
CA GLU A 166 60.36 4.28 4.25
C GLU A 166 59.42 4.73 3.12
N PHE A 167 58.11 4.62 3.34
CA PHE A 167 57.15 5.24 2.43
C PHE A 167 55.90 5.78 3.11
N PHE A 168 55.52 5.30 4.30
CA PHE A 168 54.25 5.66 4.93
C PHE A 168 54.22 5.39 6.43
N SER A 169 53.66 6.30 7.21
CA SER A 169 53.38 6.10 8.63
C SER A 169 52.05 6.72 9.07
N ILE A 170 51.50 6.23 10.18
CA ILE A 170 50.34 6.80 10.85
C ILE A 170 50.77 7.19 12.26
N SER A 171 50.72 8.48 12.57
CA SER A 171 51.04 9.00 13.90
C SER A 171 50.42 10.38 14.11
N GLU A 172 50.50 10.88 15.34
CA GLU A 172 50.12 12.26 15.68
C GLU A 172 51.34 13.07 16.15
N LEU A 173 52.54 12.74 15.66
CA LEU A 173 53.77 13.43 16.04
C LEU A 173 53.79 14.89 15.57
N TRP A 174 53.31 15.13 14.34
CA TRP A 174 53.34 16.43 13.68
C TRP A 174 51.97 17.13 13.71
N GLU A 175 50.92 16.38 13.40
CA GLU A 175 49.55 16.86 13.40
C GLU A 175 48.60 15.79 13.96
N SER A 176 47.58 16.22 14.70
CA SER A 176 46.50 15.32 15.11
C SER A 176 45.77 14.75 13.89
N SER A 177 45.34 13.49 13.98
CA SER A 177 44.49 12.81 13.01
C SER A 177 45.03 12.83 11.58
N ALA A 178 46.30 12.45 11.42
CA ALA A 178 47.02 12.53 10.17
C ALA A 178 47.80 11.25 9.85
N PHE A 179 48.28 11.19 8.62
CA PHE A 179 49.24 10.19 8.15
C PHE A 179 50.36 10.89 7.38
N GLU A 180 51.51 10.26 7.29
CA GLU A 180 52.72 10.81 6.69
C GLU A 180 53.15 9.95 5.50
N ILE A 181 53.52 10.57 4.39
CA ILE A 181 54.08 9.91 3.21
C ILE A 181 55.44 10.53 2.93
N GLY A 182 56.46 9.70 2.80
CA GLY A 182 57.82 10.14 2.53
C GLY A 182 58.84 9.07 2.81
N ASN A 183 60.10 9.41 2.62
CA ASN A 183 61.22 8.48 2.70
C ASN A 183 62.17 8.77 3.88
N VAL A 184 61.70 9.52 4.88
CA VAL A 184 62.45 9.82 6.11
C VAL A 184 62.22 8.69 7.12
N PRO A 185 63.22 7.87 7.47
CA PRO A 185 63.01 6.75 8.37
C PRO A 185 62.54 7.17 9.76
N TYR A 186 61.59 6.41 10.31
CA TYR A 186 61.33 6.37 11.75
C TYR A 186 61.85 5.06 12.32
N VAL A 187 62.72 5.14 13.32
CA VAL A 187 63.42 3.96 13.84
C VAL A 187 63.41 3.90 15.36
N ASP A 188 63.58 2.69 15.88
CA ASP A 188 64.01 2.42 17.25
C ASP A 188 65.20 1.44 17.23
N ALA A 189 65.65 1.01 18.41
CA ALA A 189 66.79 0.08 18.49
C ALA A 189 66.55 -1.29 17.82
N ASN A 190 65.29 -1.69 17.64
CA ASN A 190 64.92 -2.98 17.04
C ASN A 190 64.65 -2.88 15.53
N HIS A 191 64.35 -1.67 15.04
CA HIS A 191 63.91 -1.42 13.67
C HIS A 191 64.83 -0.47 12.87
N ASP A 192 66.14 -0.43 13.17
CA ASP A 192 67.14 0.40 12.48
C ASP A 192 67.67 -0.21 11.15
N TYR A 193 66.79 -0.84 10.36
CA TYR A 193 67.16 -1.46 9.08
C TYR A 193 66.61 -0.72 7.85
N ILE A 194 66.12 0.50 8.05
CA ILE A 194 65.57 1.35 6.99
C ILE A 194 66.71 2.18 6.37
N MET A 195 66.78 2.21 5.04
CA MET A 195 67.81 2.92 4.29
C MET A 195 67.60 4.43 4.32
N ASN A 196 68.69 5.18 4.51
CA ASN A 196 68.69 6.65 4.43
C ASN A 196 69.25 7.13 3.10
N LYS A 197 68.49 7.97 2.37
CA LYS A 197 68.97 8.63 1.14
C LYS A 197 69.46 7.65 0.07
N ALA A 198 68.80 6.49 -0.02
CA ALA A 198 69.07 5.47 -1.04
C ALA A 198 68.15 5.59 -2.26
N PHE A 199 66.88 5.93 -1.99
CA PHE A 199 65.85 6.12 -3.00
C PHE A 199 65.02 7.34 -2.64
N TRP A 200 64.65 8.14 -3.63
CA TRP A 200 63.48 9.00 -3.51
C TRP A 200 62.24 8.19 -3.93
N ILE A 201 61.06 8.59 -3.48
CA ILE A 201 59.83 7.82 -3.71
C ILE A 201 58.85 8.62 -4.57
N ASP A 202 58.02 7.91 -5.33
CA ASP A 202 56.78 8.41 -5.95
C ASP A 202 55.62 7.50 -5.53
N ALA A 203 54.72 8.01 -4.69
CA ALA A 203 53.57 7.28 -4.15
C ALA A 203 52.27 7.76 -4.83
N ASP A 204 51.66 6.88 -5.63
CA ASP A 204 50.32 7.05 -6.22
C ASP A 204 49.26 6.47 -5.25
N VAL A 205 48.39 7.34 -4.74
CA VAL A 205 47.47 7.02 -3.65
C VAL A 205 46.04 7.44 -4.00
N THR A 206 45.06 6.60 -3.66
CA THR A 206 43.64 6.97 -3.67
C THR A 206 43.15 7.08 -2.23
N ALA A 207 42.69 8.26 -1.84
CA ALA A 207 41.90 8.46 -0.63
C ALA A 207 40.41 8.49 -0.99
N GLU A 208 39.57 7.88 -0.15
CA GLU A 208 38.12 7.90 -0.30
C GLU A 208 37.43 7.89 1.06
N ILE A 209 36.38 8.68 1.22
CA ILE A 209 35.49 8.67 2.39
C ILE A 209 34.15 8.05 2.00
N ARG A 210 33.53 7.26 2.89
CA ARG A 210 32.23 6.62 2.63
C ARG A 210 31.34 6.64 3.86
N TYR A 211 30.03 6.77 3.67
CA TYR A 211 29.08 6.45 4.72
C TYR A 211 29.12 4.95 5.04
N ALA A 212 29.26 4.63 6.31
CA ALA A 212 29.39 3.24 6.79
C ALA A 212 28.09 2.44 6.63
N ASP A 213 26.93 3.11 6.52
CA ASP A 213 25.62 2.49 6.30
C ASP A 213 25.40 2.03 4.83
N GLY A 214 26.33 2.35 3.93
CA GLY A 214 26.27 1.99 2.50
C GLY A 214 25.38 2.89 1.66
N THR A 215 24.82 3.97 2.22
CA THR A 215 24.12 4.99 1.43
C THR A 215 25.09 5.74 0.52
N GLU A 216 24.57 6.33 -0.56
CA GLU A 216 25.37 7.14 -1.47
C GLU A 216 26.10 8.26 -0.70
N THR A 217 27.42 8.37 -0.90
CA THR A 217 28.24 9.35 -0.21
C THR A 217 28.29 10.62 -1.02
N ASP A 218 27.54 11.61 -0.56
CA ASP A 218 27.38 12.91 -1.19
C ASP A 218 28.46 13.92 -0.77
N LEU A 219 29.25 13.57 0.25
CA LEU A 219 30.41 14.34 0.72
C LEU A 219 31.48 14.50 -0.36
N LYS A 220 32.12 15.67 -0.38
CA LYS A 220 33.24 15.98 -1.27
C LYS A 220 34.55 15.99 -0.50
N LEU A 221 35.44 15.07 -0.86
CA LEU A 221 36.73 14.96 -0.18
C LEU A 221 37.54 16.23 -0.39
N VAL A 222 38.04 16.79 0.72
CA VAL A 222 38.99 17.89 0.71
C VAL A 222 40.35 17.40 1.17
N MET A 223 41.41 17.78 0.43
CA MET A 223 42.80 17.61 0.84
C MET A 223 43.47 18.98 0.97
N LYS A 224 44.36 19.10 1.96
CA LYS A 224 45.09 20.35 2.27
C LYS A 224 46.59 20.05 2.45
N PRO A 225 47.34 19.75 1.37
CA PRO A 225 48.79 19.61 1.43
C PRO A 225 49.44 20.90 1.91
N THR A 226 50.44 20.76 2.77
CA THR A 226 51.19 21.86 3.38
C THR A 226 52.65 21.51 3.45
N ASP A 227 53.48 22.53 3.62
CA ASP A 227 54.93 22.37 3.79
C ASP A 227 55.60 21.63 2.63
N ILE A 228 55.10 21.83 1.41
CA ILE A 228 55.73 21.30 0.20
C ILE A 228 56.92 22.21 -0.14
N ASP A 229 58.06 21.95 0.47
CA ASP A 229 59.14 22.93 0.60
C ASP A 229 60.55 22.34 0.39
N ALA A 230 60.70 21.02 0.45
CA ALA A 230 62.01 20.39 0.45
C ALA A 230 62.65 20.36 -0.94
N ILE A 231 63.92 20.78 -1.00
CA ILE A 231 64.77 20.73 -2.20
C ILE A 231 66.16 20.26 -1.78
N ASP A 232 66.66 19.20 -2.41
CA ASP A 232 67.96 18.61 -2.07
C ASP A 232 69.10 19.01 -3.02
N ALA A 233 70.31 18.53 -2.72
CA ALA A 233 71.49 18.78 -3.53
C ALA A 233 71.48 18.03 -4.89
N ASN A 234 70.61 17.03 -5.05
CA ASN A 234 70.36 16.34 -6.33
C ASN A 234 69.39 17.14 -7.22
N ASN A 235 68.92 18.31 -6.73
CA ASN A 235 67.88 19.13 -7.35
C ASN A 235 66.55 18.38 -7.51
N LEU A 236 66.32 17.36 -6.68
CA LEU A 236 65.00 16.80 -6.48
C LEU A 236 64.20 17.76 -5.62
N LYS A 237 62.91 17.85 -5.91
CA LYS A 237 61.98 18.77 -5.27
C LYS A 237 60.79 17.99 -4.79
N GLU A 238 60.43 18.19 -3.55
CA GLU A 238 59.19 17.69 -3.00
C GLU A 238 58.01 18.13 -3.87
N THR A 239 57.13 17.17 -4.15
CA THR A 239 56.03 17.39 -5.08
C THR A 239 54.79 16.67 -4.59
N PHE A 240 53.71 17.42 -4.40
CA PHE A 240 52.36 16.88 -4.30
C PHE A 240 51.68 16.96 -5.66
N TYR A 241 50.90 15.95 -6.06
CA TYR A 241 50.18 15.98 -7.33
C TYR A 241 48.80 15.34 -7.23
N VAL A 242 47.92 15.70 -8.17
CA VAL A 242 46.62 15.05 -8.37
C VAL A 242 46.55 14.53 -9.80
N LYS A 243 46.27 13.23 -9.95
CA LYS A 243 46.04 12.62 -11.25
C LYS A 243 44.64 12.97 -11.75
N ASN A 244 44.50 13.10 -13.06
CA ASN A 244 43.23 13.46 -13.70
C ASN A 244 42.59 14.74 -13.10
N TYR A 245 43.44 15.67 -12.65
CA TYR A 245 43.10 16.86 -11.86
C TYR A 245 41.89 17.64 -12.40
N LYS A 246 41.88 17.98 -13.69
CA LYS A 246 40.83 18.80 -14.31
C LYS A 246 39.45 18.16 -14.31
N ASN A 247 39.38 16.83 -14.17
CA ASN A 247 38.14 16.07 -14.16
C ASN A 247 37.72 15.67 -12.75
N ASP A 248 38.67 15.47 -11.84
CA ASP A 248 38.39 14.93 -10.51
C ASP A 248 38.34 16.01 -9.41
N VAL A 249 38.86 17.21 -9.66
CA VAL A 249 38.83 18.34 -8.72
C VAL A 249 37.79 19.36 -9.15
N ASN A 250 36.97 19.78 -8.19
CA ASN A 250 35.96 20.83 -8.35
C ASN A 250 36.55 22.22 -8.13
N LEU A 251 37.33 22.38 -7.06
CA LEU A 251 37.85 23.67 -6.62
C LEU A 251 39.26 23.51 -6.07
N ARG A 252 40.18 24.38 -6.49
CA ARG A 252 41.52 24.54 -5.92
C ARG A 252 41.70 25.95 -5.38
N LEU A 253 42.00 26.05 -4.09
CA LEU A 253 42.30 27.30 -3.40
C LEU A 253 43.80 27.43 -3.12
N MET A 254 44.37 28.59 -3.47
CA MET A 254 45.68 29.04 -3.04
C MET A 254 45.59 30.41 -2.36
N ASN A 255 46.46 30.67 -1.40
CA ASN A 255 46.68 32.02 -0.90
C ASN A 255 47.51 32.82 -1.92
N ASN A 256 47.35 34.15 -1.95
CA ASN A 256 48.14 35.07 -2.76
C ASN A 256 49.66 34.88 -2.57
N ALA A 257 50.10 34.48 -1.38
CA ALA A 257 51.49 34.25 -1.04
C ALA A 257 52.05 32.91 -1.56
N ASN A 258 51.23 32.03 -2.16
CA ASN A 258 51.69 30.72 -2.63
C ASN A 258 52.78 30.87 -3.71
N VAL A 259 53.86 30.12 -3.55
CA VAL A 259 55.06 30.13 -4.41
C VAL A 259 55.34 28.79 -5.09
N LEU A 260 54.46 27.80 -4.90
CA LEU A 260 54.63 26.48 -5.51
C LEU A 260 54.59 26.60 -7.03
N GLN A 261 55.47 25.86 -7.70
CA GLN A 261 55.44 25.76 -9.15
C GLN A 261 54.36 24.74 -9.53
N GLN A 262 53.29 25.21 -10.18
CA GLN A 262 52.26 24.35 -10.75
C GLN A 262 52.71 23.85 -12.13
N GLU A 263 52.79 22.53 -12.29
CA GLU A 263 53.09 21.89 -13.57
C GLU A 263 51.95 20.97 -13.99
N GLU A 264 51.54 21.06 -15.26
CA GLU A 264 50.46 20.25 -15.81
C GLU A 264 51.00 19.33 -16.90
N THR A 265 50.71 18.04 -16.76
CA THR A 265 50.93 17.02 -17.79
C THR A 265 49.59 16.48 -18.26
N SER A 266 49.60 15.56 -19.23
CA SER A 266 48.37 14.91 -19.68
C SER A 266 47.75 13.97 -18.62
N ASP A 267 48.54 13.49 -17.65
CA ASP A 267 48.11 12.52 -16.64
C ASP A 267 47.87 13.12 -15.25
N ARG A 268 48.53 14.24 -14.89
CA ARG A 268 48.46 14.85 -13.57
C ARG A 268 48.73 16.36 -13.58
N THR A 269 48.38 17.00 -12.47
CA THR A 269 48.84 18.35 -12.12
C THR A 269 49.62 18.27 -10.81
N SER A 270 50.81 18.87 -10.81
CA SER A 270 51.78 18.82 -9.72
C SER A 270 52.01 20.21 -9.13
N TRP A 271 52.27 20.26 -7.83
CA TRP A 271 52.69 21.45 -7.09
C TRP A 271 54.03 21.16 -6.45
N ILE A 272 55.05 21.85 -6.93
CA ILE A 272 56.45 21.54 -6.71
C ILE A 272 57.07 22.61 -5.81
N ALA A 273 57.85 22.17 -4.82
CA ALA A 273 58.58 23.03 -3.91
C ALA A 273 59.51 24.02 -4.64
N THR A 274 59.59 25.25 -4.11
CA THR A 274 60.47 26.31 -4.67
C THR A 274 61.37 26.96 -3.63
N GLN A 275 61.01 26.88 -2.34
CA GLN A 275 61.75 27.45 -1.22
C GLN A 275 61.29 26.80 0.08
N ILE A 276 62.14 26.88 1.10
CA ILE A 276 61.84 26.46 2.47
C ILE A 276 60.78 27.37 3.10
N THR A 277 59.89 26.77 3.89
CA THR A 277 58.90 27.40 4.73
C THR A 277 59.05 26.95 6.18
N GLY A 278 58.40 27.65 7.10
CA GLY A 278 58.42 27.26 8.50
C GLY A 278 57.38 28.00 9.31
N GLY A 279 56.64 27.25 10.12
CA GLY A 279 55.51 27.73 10.88
C GLY A 279 54.21 27.62 10.08
N SER A 280 53.16 27.19 10.78
CA SER A 280 51.84 26.84 10.23
C SER A 280 51.31 27.83 9.18
N TYR A 281 51.41 29.14 9.41
CA TYR A 281 50.94 30.13 8.44
C TYR A 281 51.65 30.01 7.08
N TYR A 282 52.98 29.92 7.08
CA TYR A 282 53.78 29.86 5.85
C TYR A 282 53.64 28.49 5.17
N GLU A 283 53.63 27.42 5.95
CA GLU A 283 53.44 26.04 5.47
C GLU A 283 52.10 25.86 4.73
N ASN A 284 51.05 26.56 5.18
CA ASN A 284 49.72 26.51 4.57
C ASN A 284 49.55 27.47 3.40
N ASN A 285 50.07 28.70 3.51
CA ASN A 285 49.77 29.76 2.55
C ASN A 285 50.83 29.94 1.47
N VAL A 286 52.10 29.67 1.78
CA VAL A 286 53.25 29.84 0.87
C VAL A 286 53.57 28.53 0.14
N SER A 287 53.65 27.42 0.88
CA SER A 287 53.98 26.08 0.38
C SER A 287 52.82 25.08 0.50
N GLY A 288 51.59 25.57 0.64
CA GLY A 288 50.38 24.76 0.76
C GLY A 288 49.24 25.21 -0.14
N LEU A 289 48.21 24.36 -0.26
CA LEU A 289 46.99 24.62 -1.00
C LEU A 289 45.83 23.80 -0.42
N ALA A 290 44.59 24.08 -0.85
CA ALA A 290 43.41 23.27 -0.52
C ALA A 290 42.66 22.86 -1.79
N LEU A 291 42.15 21.62 -1.82
CA LEU A 291 41.55 20.99 -2.99
C LEU A 291 40.24 20.33 -2.60
N ARG A 292 39.13 20.70 -3.23
CA ARG A 292 37.81 20.03 -3.12
C ARG A 292 37.62 19.12 -4.33
N SER A 293 37.38 17.83 -4.09
CA SER A 293 37.07 16.86 -5.14
C SER A 293 35.66 17.04 -5.74
N ASN A 294 35.45 16.55 -6.95
CA ASN A 294 34.12 16.33 -7.54
C ASN A 294 33.35 15.19 -6.86
N SER A 295 34.05 14.30 -6.14
CA SER A 295 33.51 13.11 -5.51
C SER A 295 33.95 12.97 -4.05
N ASN A 296 33.58 11.85 -3.44
CA ASN A 296 34.03 11.41 -2.13
C ASN A 296 35.46 10.83 -2.15
N SER A 297 36.21 10.94 -3.26
CA SER A 297 37.56 10.38 -3.43
C SER A 297 38.50 11.32 -4.16
N MET A 298 39.81 11.09 -4.03
CA MET A 298 40.85 11.79 -4.79
C MET A 298 42.04 10.85 -5.05
N ASN A 299 42.47 10.76 -6.31
CA ASN A 299 43.72 10.09 -6.66
C ASN A 299 44.86 11.11 -6.67
N PHE A 300 45.53 11.22 -5.53
CA PHE A 300 46.69 12.09 -5.36
C PHE A 300 47.98 11.28 -5.42
N GLY A 301 49.10 11.98 -5.37
CA GLY A 301 50.34 11.35 -4.98
C GLY A 301 51.37 12.35 -4.51
N TYR A 302 52.49 11.78 -4.09
CA TYR A 302 53.56 12.50 -3.43
C TYR A 302 54.90 11.92 -3.86
N SER A 303 55.82 12.79 -4.26
CA SER A 303 57.20 12.41 -4.50
C SER A 303 58.19 13.19 -3.64
N SER A 304 59.14 12.48 -3.05
CA SER A 304 60.12 13.02 -2.12
C SER A 304 61.41 13.51 -2.81
N THR A 305 62.28 14.14 -2.02
CA THR A 305 63.71 14.31 -2.33
C THR A 305 64.49 13.06 -1.87
N GLU A 306 65.82 13.15 -1.76
CA GLU A 306 66.61 12.12 -1.08
C GLU A 306 66.16 11.85 0.37
N THR A 307 65.58 12.84 1.05
CA THR A 307 64.97 12.70 2.37
C THR A 307 63.98 13.84 2.64
N CYS A 308 62.69 13.56 2.50
CA CYS A 308 61.62 14.43 3.01
C CYS A 308 60.30 13.66 3.08
N SER A 309 59.35 14.19 3.86
CA SER A 309 58.02 13.63 4.05
C SER A 309 57.01 14.76 4.24
N ALA A 310 55.76 14.49 3.86
CA ALA A 310 54.64 15.39 4.06
C ALA A 310 53.54 14.72 4.88
N VAL A 311 52.84 15.53 5.67
CA VAL A 311 51.76 15.10 6.56
C VAL A 311 50.41 15.48 5.94
N PHE A 312 49.47 14.54 5.97
CA PHE A 312 48.17 14.69 5.33
C PHE A 312 47.04 14.33 6.29
N GLY A 313 46.00 15.16 6.28
CA GLY A 313 44.68 14.83 6.79
C GLY A 313 43.67 14.71 5.66
N LEU A 314 42.52 14.10 5.95
CA LEU A 314 41.35 14.12 5.07
C LEU A 314 40.27 15.02 5.67
N TYR A 315 39.63 15.81 4.81
CA TYR A 315 38.71 16.85 5.25
C TYR A 315 37.40 16.84 4.45
N VAL A 316 36.40 17.54 4.98
CA VAL A 316 35.23 18.04 4.24
C VAL A 316 34.93 19.48 4.68
N GLU A 317 34.35 20.29 3.80
CA GLU A 317 33.82 21.61 4.18
C GLU A 317 32.58 21.49 5.06
N LYS A 318 32.24 22.57 5.78
CA LYS A 318 31.17 22.55 6.78
C LYS A 318 29.89 23.19 6.26
N LEU A 319 28.87 22.37 6.06
CA LEU A 319 27.47 22.79 5.94
C LEU A 319 26.77 22.50 7.29
N ASP A 320 27.18 23.23 8.33
CA ASP A 320 26.84 22.96 9.74
C ASP A 320 26.28 24.21 10.46
N PRO A 321 25.10 24.13 11.13
CA PRO A 321 24.17 23.00 11.13
C PRO A 321 23.65 22.65 9.74
N SER A 322 23.31 21.36 9.59
CA SER A 322 22.50 20.90 8.46
C SER A 322 21.17 21.62 8.45
N PRO A 323 20.51 21.75 7.27
CA PRO A 323 19.22 22.42 7.19
C PRO A 323 18.20 21.84 8.18
N VAL A 324 17.35 22.71 8.73
CA VAL A 324 16.28 22.28 9.64
C VAL A 324 14.96 22.36 8.89
N LEU A 325 14.22 21.24 8.87
CA LEU A 325 12.91 21.14 8.26
C LEU A 325 11.85 20.91 9.33
N GLU A 326 10.77 21.69 9.26
CA GLU A 326 9.59 21.59 10.10
C GLU A 326 8.37 21.34 9.20
N VAL A 327 7.37 20.62 9.70
CA VAL A 327 6.10 20.39 9.00
C VAL A 327 4.93 20.72 9.91
N GLU A 328 3.92 21.38 9.35
CA GLU A 328 2.65 21.67 10.01
C GLU A 328 1.48 21.45 9.02
N PRO A 329 0.45 20.67 9.38
CA PRO A 329 0.32 19.88 10.61
C PRO A 329 1.10 18.55 10.57
N THR A 330 1.30 17.96 11.75
CA THR A 330 1.97 16.64 11.90
C THR A 330 1.06 15.45 11.63
N GLU A 331 -0.24 15.67 11.52
CA GLU A 331 -1.24 14.67 11.15
C GLU A 331 -2.38 15.29 10.36
N ILE A 332 -2.93 14.55 9.39
CA ILE A 332 -4.03 14.99 8.52
C ILE A 332 -4.97 13.83 8.21
N PRO A 333 -6.25 14.08 7.91
CA PRO A 333 -7.11 13.11 7.25
C PRO A 333 -6.50 12.64 5.92
N ALA A 334 -6.59 11.35 5.62
CA ALA A 334 -6.20 10.75 4.34
C ALA A 334 -7.23 11.08 3.25
N LYS A 335 -7.46 12.37 3.00
CA LYS A 335 -8.43 12.90 2.03
C LYS A 335 -7.78 13.95 1.14
N GLU A 336 -8.29 14.13 -0.06
CA GLU A 336 -7.83 15.19 -0.96
C GLU A 336 -8.01 16.60 -0.34
N GLY A 337 -7.09 17.52 -0.65
CA GLY A 337 -7.18 18.94 -0.32
C GLY A 337 -6.73 19.34 1.09
N GLN A 338 -6.08 18.45 1.86
CA GLN A 338 -5.51 18.80 3.17
C GLN A 338 -4.20 19.57 3.00
N ASP A 339 -4.11 20.76 3.59
CA ASP A 339 -2.90 21.57 3.55
C ASP A 339 -1.77 20.94 4.37
N VAL A 340 -0.56 20.93 3.79
CA VAL A 340 0.68 20.57 4.48
C VAL A 340 1.72 21.63 4.16
N THR A 341 2.23 22.30 5.19
CA THR A 341 3.20 23.38 5.05
C THR A 341 4.55 22.93 5.60
N TYR A 342 5.60 23.13 4.81
CA TYR A 342 6.97 22.85 5.22
C TYR A 342 7.72 24.15 5.41
N LYS A 343 8.43 24.28 6.52
CA LYS A 343 9.32 25.41 6.77
C LYS A 343 10.74 24.90 6.91
N ALA A 344 11.60 25.33 5.99
CA ALA A 344 13.00 24.95 5.95
C ALA A 344 13.88 26.14 6.31
N THR A 345 14.85 25.93 7.20
CA THR A 345 15.83 26.93 7.63
C THR A 345 17.23 26.48 7.22
N PHE A 346 17.94 27.35 6.50
CA PHE A 346 19.24 27.09 5.92
C PHE A 346 20.25 28.11 6.44
N LYS A 347 21.31 27.61 7.09
CA LYS A 347 22.47 28.44 7.40
C LYS A 347 23.37 28.51 6.17
N VAL A 348 23.75 29.74 5.80
CA VAL A 348 24.72 29.98 4.72
C VAL A 348 26.14 29.75 5.28
N PRO A 349 26.93 28.83 4.70
CA PRO A 349 28.32 28.63 5.12
C PRO A 349 29.18 29.87 4.81
N VAL A 350 30.17 30.17 5.65
CA VAL A 350 31.04 31.34 5.49
C VAL A 350 32.18 31.06 4.49
N PRO A 351 32.29 31.80 3.38
CA PRO A 351 33.40 31.70 2.44
C PRO A 351 34.78 31.96 3.07
N GLY A 352 35.78 31.15 2.70
CA GLY A 352 37.14 31.26 3.24
C GLY A 352 37.28 30.88 4.71
N LYS A 353 36.25 30.22 5.26
CA LYS A 353 36.21 29.68 6.62
C LYS A 353 35.58 28.29 6.63
N ASP A 354 34.25 28.23 6.46
CA ASP A 354 33.49 26.98 6.42
C ASP A 354 33.59 26.31 5.03
N LEU A 355 33.67 27.17 4.00
CA LEU A 355 33.98 26.83 2.62
C LEU A 355 35.39 27.30 2.25
N LEU A 356 36.03 26.65 1.28
CA LEU A 356 37.30 27.08 0.72
C LEU A 356 37.19 28.47 0.09
N ALA A 357 36.08 28.78 -0.59
CA ALA A 357 35.87 30.05 -1.27
C ALA A 357 34.40 30.46 -1.32
N ALA A 358 34.14 31.62 -1.93
CA ALA A 358 32.77 32.08 -2.17
C ALA A 358 32.11 31.13 -3.16
N PRO A 359 30.88 30.67 -2.89
CA PRO A 359 30.21 29.74 -3.78
C PRO A 359 29.78 30.42 -5.08
N SER A 360 29.74 29.65 -6.14
CA SER A 360 29.18 30.00 -7.44
C SER A 360 27.67 29.75 -7.49
N SER A 361 27.16 28.78 -6.73
CA SER A 361 25.72 28.50 -6.63
C SER A 361 25.29 28.13 -5.21
N ILE A 362 24.06 28.53 -4.86
CA ILE A 362 23.35 28.07 -3.67
C ILE A 362 21.94 27.68 -4.11
N GLU A 363 21.58 26.41 -3.92
CA GLU A 363 20.29 25.87 -4.31
C GLU A 363 19.66 25.09 -3.16
N MET A 364 18.33 25.16 -3.03
CA MET A 364 17.56 24.36 -2.07
C MET A 364 16.60 23.49 -2.85
N VAL A 365 16.84 22.18 -2.83
CA VAL A 365 16.11 21.19 -3.62
C VAL A 365 15.13 20.46 -2.72
N GLN A 366 13.85 20.62 -3.03
CA GLN A 366 12.75 19.99 -2.32
C GLN A 366 12.08 18.96 -3.23
N ASN A 367 11.88 17.74 -2.74
CA ASN A 367 11.17 16.69 -3.47
C ASN A 367 9.94 16.26 -2.67
N PHE A 368 8.76 16.59 -3.18
CA PHE A 368 7.51 16.27 -2.50
C PHE A 368 7.06 14.84 -2.78
N ASP A 369 6.45 14.21 -1.77
CA ASP A 369 5.70 12.97 -1.95
C ASP A 369 4.65 13.12 -3.07
N ASP A 370 4.41 12.09 -3.86
CA ASP A 370 3.55 12.17 -5.04
C ASP A 370 2.06 12.36 -4.70
N ARG A 371 1.71 12.21 -3.42
CA ARG A 371 0.40 12.53 -2.84
C ARG A 371 0.22 14.01 -2.52
N LEU A 372 1.23 14.85 -2.71
CA LEU A 372 1.17 16.29 -2.46
C LEU A 372 1.29 17.11 -3.76
N ASP A 373 0.44 18.11 -3.90
CA ASP A 373 0.54 19.13 -4.93
C ASP A 373 1.20 20.38 -4.36
N TYR A 374 2.33 20.77 -4.96
CA TYR A 374 2.97 22.06 -4.68
C TYR A 374 2.09 23.24 -5.11
N LYS A 375 1.85 24.18 -4.19
CA LYS A 375 1.08 25.41 -4.44
C LYS A 375 1.98 26.61 -4.69
N GLU A 376 2.72 27.03 -3.67
CA GLU A 376 3.56 28.23 -3.69
C GLU A 376 4.65 28.13 -2.63
N LEU A 377 5.62 29.05 -2.68
CA LEU A 377 6.61 29.22 -1.63
C LEU A 377 6.89 30.69 -1.36
N LYS A 378 7.47 30.96 -0.19
CA LYS A 378 8.02 32.25 0.22
C LYS A 378 9.44 32.05 0.71
N VAL A 379 10.36 32.94 0.35
CA VAL A 379 11.74 32.95 0.81
C VAL A 379 11.99 34.20 1.67
N GLU A 380 12.65 34.02 2.80
CA GLU A 380 12.98 35.10 3.74
C GLU A 380 14.43 35.00 4.19
N SER A 381 15.08 36.14 4.45
CA SER A 381 16.38 36.17 5.11
C SER A 381 16.55 37.46 5.92
N GLY A 382 17.09 37.34 7.13
CA GLY A 382 17.32 38.50 8.01
C GLY A 382 16.06 39.30 8.36
N GLY A 383 14.89 38.65 8.38
CA GLY A 383 13.60 39.30 8.60
C GLY A 383 13.00 40.01 7.37
N VAL A 384 13.62 39.88 6.20
CA VAL A 384 13.16 40.45 4.93
C VAL A 384 12.63 39.35 4.03
N THR A 385 11.47 39.58 3.40
CA THR A 385 10.96 38.70 2.33
C THR A 385 11.75 38.98 1.05
N LEU A 386 12.39 37.96 0.52
CA LEU A 386 13.17 38.03 -0.72
C LEU A 386 12.23 38.03 -1.94
N GLN A 387 12.72 38.56 -3.05
CA GLN A 387 11.95 38.75 -4.29
C GLN A 387 12.39 37.74 -5.36
N GLU A 388 11.43 36.97 -5.88
CA GLU A 388 11.66 36.09 -7.04
C GLU A 388 12.10 36.91 -8.27
N GLY A 389 13.07 36.38 -9.03
CA GLY A 389 13.72 37.01 -10.18
C GLY A 389 14.89 37.93 -9.79
N ARG A 390 14.85 38.55 -8.61
CA ARG A 390 15.93 39.41 -8.10
C ARG A 390 16.88 38.65 -7.18
N ASP A 391 16.34 38.06 -6.11
CA ASP A 391 17.12 37.44 -5.04
C ASP A 391 17.24 35.92 -5.22
N TYR A 392 16.20 35.30 -5.79
CA TYR A 392 16.18 33.87 -6.12
C TYR A 392 15.31 33.58 -7.35
N THR A 393 15.43 32.40 -7.93
CA THR A 393 14.51 31.86 -8.95
C THR A 393 13.95 30.51 -8.51
N ILE A 394 12.80 30.12 -9.06
CA ILE A 394 12.17 28.83 -8.79
C ILE A 394 12.19 27.99 -10.07
N GLU A 395 12.64 26.75 -9.96
CA GLU A 395 12.52 25.72 -11.00
C GLU A 395 11.64 24.59 -10.48
N LYS A 396 10.62 24.18 -11.24
CA LYS A 396 9.75 23.06 -10.91
C LYS A 396 9.83 21.99 -12.00
N SER A 397 10.13 20.76 -11.61
CA SER A 397 10.15 19.59 -12.49
C SER A 397 9.49 18.41 -11.79
N GLY A 398 8.27 18.06 -12.21
CA GLY A 398 7.46 17.05 -11.52
C GLY A 398 7.18 17.46 -10.06
N GLN A 399 7.56 16.57 -9.13
CA GLN A 399 7.45 16.80 -7.68
C GLN A 399 8.64 17.57 -7.08
N THR A 400 9.68 17.81 -7.88
CA THR A 400 10.86 18.54 -7.44
C THR A 400 10.66 20.04 -7.63
N VAL A 401 10.92 20.81 -6.57
CA VAL A 401 10.97 22.26 -6.57
C VAL A 401 12.35 22.70 -6.09
N THR A 402 13.07 23.43 -6.94
CA THR A 402 14.40 23.94 -6.65
C THR A 402 14.35 25.46 -6.54
N VAL A 403 14.81 26.00 -5.42
CA VAL A 403 15.05 27.44 -5.24
C VAL A 403 16.52 27.69 -5.50
N LYS A 404 16.85 28.62 -6.41
CA LYS A 404 18.24 28.98 -6.75
C LYS A 404 18.49 30.44 -6.38
N MET A 405 19.47 30.69 -5.51
CA MET A 405 19.85 32.06 -5.17
C MET A 405 20.53 32.72 -6.36
N THR A 406 20.20 33.99 -6.64
CA THR A 406 20.81 34.69 -7.78
C THR A 406 22.29 35.01 -7.50
N PRO A 407 23.11 35.20 -8.55
CA PRO A 407 24.48 35.67 -8.37
C PRO A 407 24.58 37.00 -7.61
N GLU A 408 23.57 37.88 -7.71
CA GLU A 408 23.51 39.14 -6.96
C GLU A 408 23.34 38.89 -5.46
N TYR A 409 22.46 37.96 -5.07
CA TYR A 409 22.29 37.58 -3.67
C TYR A 409 23.56 36.94 -3.11
N ILE A 410 24.18 36.01 -3.83
CA ILE A 410 25.41 35.33 -3.38
C ILE A 410 26.54 36.34 -3.17
N LYS A 411 26.71 37.31 -4.09
CA LYS A 411 27.72 38.38 -3.97
C LYS A 411 27.52 39.28 -2.75
N SER A 412 26.31 39.40 -2.22
CA SER A 412 26.06 40.18 -1.00
C SER A 412 26.73 39.58 0.24
N ASN A 413 27.09 38.29 0.19
CA ASN A 413 27.72 37.53 1.27
C ASN A 413 26.96 37.66 2.61
N SER A 414 25.62 37.64 2.54
CA SER A 414 24.76 37.69 3.71
C SER A 414 24.99 36.47 4.61
N ALA A 415 25.27 36.71 5.88
CA ALA A 415 25.37 35.66 6.90
C ALA A 415 24.02 35.29 7.53
N ALA A 416 22.94 35.98 7.14
CA ALA A 416 21.61 35.69 7.66
C ALA A 416 21.08 34.36 7.10
N GLU A 417 20.36 33.61 7.93
CA GLU A 417 19.72 32.37 7.52
C GLU A 417 18.71 32.63 6.39
N ILE A 418 18.58 31.65 5.50
CA ILE A 418 17.53 31.63 4.48
C ILE A 418 16.42 30.73 5.01
N ILE A 419 15.19 31.22 4.99
CA ILE A 419 14.00 30.49 5.43
C ILE A 419 13.08 30.34 4.23
N ILE A 420 12.72 29.10 3.90
CA ILE A 420 11.78 28.82 2.81
C ILE A 420 10.54 28.16 3.40
N THR A 421 9.38 28.76 3.15
CA THR A 421 8.09 28.17 3.51
C THR A 421 7.40 27.66 2.25
N TYR A 422 7.25 26.34 2.14
CA TYR A 422 6.56 25.68 1.03
C TYR A 422 5.13 25.33 1.44
N LYS A 423 4.15 25.76 0.64
CA LYS A 423 2.75 25.34 0.82
C LYS A 423 2.41 24.25 -0.18
N THR A 424 1.81 23.19 0.33
CA THR A 424 1.31 22.06 -0.47
C THR A 424 -0.10 21.68 -0.01
N ALA A 425 -0.80 20.85 -0.79
CA ALA A 425 -1.96 20.13 -0.30
C ALA A 425 -1.99 18.71 -0.84
N THR A 426 -2.67 17.81 -0.14
CA THR A 426 -2.88 16.45 -0.61
C THR A 426 -3.70 16.42 -1.89
N ASN A 427 -3.33 15.53 -2.80
CA ASN A 427 -4.11 15.21 -3.99
C ASN A 427 -4.83 13.86 -3.79
N LYS A 428 -5.65 13.48 -4.77
CA LYS A 428 -6.50 12.28 -4.71
C LYS A 428 -5.76 10.97 -4.41
N LYS A 429 -4.46 10.86 -4.71
CA LYS A 429 -3.68 9.66 -4.41
C LYS A 429 -3.54 9.39 -2.91
N VAL A 430 -3.74 10.38 -2.05
CA VAL A 430 -3.67 10.19 -0.59
C VAL A 430 -4.77 9.25 -0.08
N GLU A 431 -5.88 9.14 -0.81
CA GLU A 431 -7.02 8.27 -0.48
C GLU A 431 -6.78 6.82 -0.94
N GLU A 432 -5.79 6.61 -1.80
CA GLU A 432 -5.39 5.28 -2.23
C GLU A 432 -4.59 4.57 -1.14
N LYS A 433 -4.66 3.23 -1.12
CA LYS A 433 -3.89 2.45 -0.17
C LYS A 433 -2.39 2.67 -0.37
N GLY A 434 -1.73 3.24 0.62
CA GLY A 434 -0.31 3.61 0.52
C GLY A 434 0.40 3.66 1.88
N PRO A 435 1.62 4.24 1.91
CA PRO A 435 2.37 4.44 3.15
C PRO A 435 1.60 5.27 4.17
N GLU A 436 1.70 4.94 5.44
CA GLU A 436 0.93 5.55 6.53
C GLU A 436 1.36 6.98 6.91
N LYS A 437 2.48 7.44 6.37
CA LYS A 437 3.04 8.78 6.58
C LYS A 437 3.46 9.38 5.25
N ILE A 438 3.35 10.69 5.16
CA ILE A 438 4.01 11.49 4.13
C ILE A 438 5.34 11.95 4.73
N ASN A 439 6.45 11.49 4.17
CA ASN A 439 7.79 11.87 4.62
C ASN A 439 8.35 12.95 3.71
N ASN A 440 9.13 13.86 4.27
CA ASN A 440 9.79 14.90 3.49
C ASN A 440 11.15 15.27 4.06
N THR A 441 12.07 15.61 3.16
CA THR A 441 13.44 16.08 3.41
C THR A 441 13.77 17.10 2.33
N VAL A 442 14.47 18.17 2.70
CA VAL A 442 14.97 19.17 1.75
C VAL A 442 16.51 19.16 1.77
N THR A 443 17.14 19.40 0.62
CA THR A 443 18.60 19.37 0.52
C THR A 443 19.13 20.75 0.14
N LEU A 444 20.09 21.25 0.91
CA LEU A 444 20.91 22.40 0.55
C LEU A 444 22.04 21.95 -0.35
N HIS A 445 22.22 22.64 -1.47
CA HIS A 445 23.37 22.53 -2.35
C HIS A 445 24.14 23.84 -2.35
N VAL A 446 25.47 23.74 -2.19
CA VAL A 446 26.39 24.87 -2.30
C VAL A 446 27.51 24.41 -3.24
N ASP A 447 27.55 24.96 -4.44
CA ASP A 447 28.31 24.38 -5.57
C ASP A 447 27.99 22.89 -5.77
N ASN A 448 28.98 22.00 -5.60
CA ASN A 448 28.84 20.55 -5.66
C ASN A 448 28.67 19.90 -4.27
N LEU A 449 28.64 20.69 -3.19
CA LEU A 449 28.41 20.20 -1.82
C LEU A 449 26.91 19.99 -1.60
N SER A 450 26.56 19.06 -0.71
CA SER A 450 25.17 18.82 -0.31
C SER A 450 25.04 18.64 1.19
N ALA A 451 23.91 19.06 1.74
CA ALA A 451 23.52 18.80 3.11
C ALA A 451 22.01 18.57 3.19
N PRO A 452 21.55 17.34 3.47
CA PRO A 452 20.13 17.07 3.68
C PRO A 452 19.65 17.61 5.03
N SER A 453 18.37 17.98 5.11
CA SER A 453 17.72 18.32 6.37
C SER A 453 17.45 17.09 7.23
N ASN A 454 16.97 17.30 8.45
CA ASN A 454 16.21 16.25 9.14
C ASN A 454 14.98 15.85 8.31
N GLN A 455 14.60 14.57 8.41
CA GLN A 455 13.35 14.08 7.83
C GLN A 455 12.18 14.47 8.76
N VAL A 456 11.09 14.95 8.17
CA VAL A 456 9.81 15.18 8.86
C VAL A 456 8.74 14.23 8.33
N SER A 457 7.68 14.02 9.11
CA SER A 457 6.58 13.14 8.75
C SER A 457 5.23 13.76 9.12
N THR A 458 4.27 13.68 8.21
CA THR A 458 2.84 13.92 8.48
C THR A 458 2.11 12.59 8.48
N ALA A 459 1.49 12.23 9.60
CA ALA A 459 0.72 10.99 9.74
C ALA A 459 -0.64 11.10 9.03
N LEU A 460 -1.06 10.02 8.37
CA LEU A 460 -2.38 9.94 7.75
C LEU A 460 -3.40 9.31 8.70
N LEU A 461 -4.55 9.96 8.83
CA LEU A 461 -5.68 9.52 9.64
C LEU A 461 -6.81 9.03 8.74
N TYR A 462 -7.41 7.90 9.12
CA TYR A 462 -8.39 7.19 8.31
C TYR A 462 -9.78 7.24 8.93
N GLU A 463 -10.75 6.79 8.17
CA GLU A 463 -12.16 6.72 8.55
C GLU A 463 -12.63 5.26 8.65
N LYS A 464 -13.74 5.07 9.35
CA LYS A 464 -14.48 3.82 9.40
C LYS A 464 -15.89 4.07 8.87
N HIS A 465 -16.22 3.39 7.78
CA HIS A 465 -17.52 3.49 7.12
C HIS A 465 -18.35 2.21 7.31
N HIS A 466 -19.66 2.39 7.22
CA HIS A 466 -20.63 1.32 7.19
C HIS A 466 -21.44 1.38 5.91
N GLU A 467 -21.87 0.23 5.43
CA GLU A 467 -22.82 0.07 4.34
C GLU A 467 -23.88 -0.95 4.77
N PHE A 468 -25.14 -0.74 4.38
CA PHE A 468 -26.18 -1.76 4.52
C PHE A 468 -26.57 -2.34 3.17
N VAL A 469 -26.71 -3.66 3.13
CA VAL A 469 -27.13 -4.41 1.94
C VAL A 469 -28.29 -5.35 2.28
N SER A 470 -29.12 -5.63 1.28
CA SER A 470 -30.17 -6.64 1.40
C SER A 470 -29.59 -8.03 1.21
N GLY A 471 -29.84 -8.92 2.17
CA GLY A 471 -29.58 -10.35 2.07
C GLY A 471 -30.71 -11.12 1.38
N THR A 472 -31.84 -10.48 1.07
CA THR A 472 -32.98 -11.11 0.41
C THR A 472 -32.99 -10.78 -1.09
N PRO A 473 -32.79 -11.76 -1.99
CA PRO A 473 -32.73 -11.52 -3.43
C PRO A 473 -33.97 -10.79 -3.95
N GLY A 474 -33.77 -9.77 -4.78
CA GLY A 474 -34.85 -9.00 -5.39
C GLY A 474 -35.60 -8.04 -4.47
N LYS A 475 -35.15 -7.87 -3.20
CA LYS A 475 -35.70 -6.87 -2.28
C LYS A 475 -34.68 -5.76 -2.01
N GLU A 476 -35.08 -4.51 -2.20
CA GLU A 476 -34.29 -3.33 -1.85
C GLU A 476 -34.53 -2.91 -0.41
N LEU A 477 -33.51 -2.34 0.24
CA LEU A 477 -33.64 -1.84 1.60
C LEU A 477 -34.56 -0.61 1.64
N PRO A 478 -35.56 -0.58 2.54
CA PRO A 478 -36.42 0.58 2.73
C PRO A 478 -35.63 1.74 3.37
N GLN A 479 -36.13 2.97 3.25
CA GLN A 479 -35.42 4.15 3.74
C GLN A 479 -35.22 4.10 5.26
N GLU A 480 -36.20 3.58 5.99
CA GLU A 480 -36.17 3.38 7.42
C GLU A 480 -35.01 2.47 7.87
N VAL A 481 -34.58 1.53 7.03
CA VAL A 481 -33.38 0.71 7.28
C VAL A 481 -32.10 1.49 6.94
N LYS A 482 -32.10 2.24 5.83
CA LYS A 482 -30.95 3.08 5.43
C LYS A 482 -30.65 4.18 6.45
N ASP A 483 -31.68 4.73 7.10
CA ASP A 483 -31.56 5.77 8.13
C ASP A 483 -30.94 5.25 9.45
N LEU A 484 -30.85 3.93 9.64
CA LEU A 484 -30.19 3.30 10.78
C LEU A 484 -28.67 3.13 10.57
N LEU A 485 -28.14 3.54 9.41
CA LEU A 485 -26.72 3.40 9.08
C LEU A 485 -25.86 4.21 10.07
N PRO A 486 -24.91 3.58 10.79
CA PRO A 486 -24.07 4.30 11.73
C PRO A 486 -23.25 5.39 11.04
N ALA A 487 -23.01 6.49 11.77
CA ALA A 487 -22.18 7.58 11.27
C ALA A 487 -20.72 7.13 11.08
N THR A 488 -20.05 7.73 10.09
CA THR A 488 -18.62 7.53 9.87
C THR A 488 -17.81 8.02 11.07
N GLU A 489 -16.95 7.16 11.58
CA GLU A 489 -15.95 7.51 12.60
C GLU A 489 -14.68 8.00 11.90
N LYS A 490 -14.11 9.10 12.36
CA LYS A 490 -13.00 9.80 11.72
C LYS A 490 -11.76 9.83 12.61
N ASN A 491 -10.64 10.29 12.03
CA ASN A 491 -9.38 10.54 12.74
C ASN A 491 -8.78 9.28 13.38
N LEU A 492 -8.89 8.14 12.70
CA LEU A 492 -8.37 6.86 13.18
C LEU A 492 -6.90 6.70 12.76
N PRO A 493 -5.95 6.55 13.71
CA PRO A 493 -4.56 6.33 13.37
C PRO A 493 -4.34 4.99 12.65
N ASN A 494 -3.37 4.96 11.74
CA ASN A 494 -2.92 3.71 11.14
C ASN A 494 -2.47 2.70 12.20
N GLY A 495 -2.80 1.42 12.00
CA GLY A 495 -2.55 0.33 12.95
C GLY A 495 -3.66 0.13 13.99
N SER A 496 -4.64 1.05 14.10
CA SER A 496 -5.78 0.88 15.00
C SER A 496 -6.65 -0.31 14.57
N GLN A 497 -7.00 -1.18 15.52
CA GLN A 497 -8.04 -2.19 15.31
C GLN A 497 -9.40 -1.58 15.64
N VAL A 498 -10.30 -1.55 14.67
CA VAL A 498 -11.66 -1.01 14.80
C VAL A 498 -12.71 -2.09 14.68
N THR A 499 -13.85 -1.89 15.32
CA THR A 499 -15.03 -2.77 15.27
C THR A 499 -16.23 -2.01 14.69
N PRO A 500 -17.20 -2.70 14.06
CA PRO A 500 -18.37 -2.04 13.53
C PRO A 500 -19.29 -1.56 14.66
N THR A 501 -19.80 -0.35 14.53
CA THR A 501 -20.87 0.19 15.37
C THR A 501 -22.19 -0.48 14.98
N GLN A 502 -22.98 -0.99 15.95
CA GLN A 502 -24.28 -1.58 15.65
C GLN A 502 -25.32 -0.51 15.25
N PRO A 503 -26.31 -0.82 14.39
CA PRO A 503 -27.44 0.06 14.15
C PRO A 503 -28.22 0.31 15.44
N SER A 504 -28.91 1.46 15.53
CA SER A 504 -29.75 1.79 16.69
C SER A 504 -30.97 0.88 16.85
N GLN A 505 -31.36 0.16 15.79
CA GLN A 505 -32.41 -0.86 15.80
C GLN A 505 -31.98 -2.04 14.93
N THR A 506 -32.37 -3.26 15.30
CA THR A 506 -32.07 -4.48 14.54
C THR A 506 -33.29 -5.07 13.84
N GLU A 507 -34.46 -4.45 13.97
CA GLU A 507 -35.70 -4.85 13.31
C GLU A 507 -36.47 -3.62 12.83
N VAL A 508 -36.97 -3.66 11.60
CA VAL A 508 -37.82 -2.63 11.01
C VAL A 508 -39.03 -3.33 10.38
N LYS A 509 -40.23 -2.99 10.86
CA LYS A 509 -41.48 -3.52 10.32
C LYS A 509 -42.00 -2.62 9.21
N THR A 510 -42.32 -3.21 8.06
CA THR A 510 -43.01 -2.56 6.94
C THR A 510 -44.36 -3.22 6.71
N THR A 511 -45.16 -2.67 5.79
CA THR A 511 -46.45 -3.25 5.41
C THR A 511 -46.31 -4.60 4.69
N GLU A 512 -45.15 -4.89 4.09
CA GLU A 512 -44.91 -6.14 3.35
C GLU A 512 -44.30 -7.24 4.22
N GLY A 513 -43.70 -6.90 5.36
CA GLY A 513 -42.95 -7.84 6.18
C GLY A 513 -42.01 -7.16 7.17
N THR A 514 -41.08 -7.92 7.74
CA THR A 514 -40.11 -7.42 8.71
C THR A 514 -38.70 -7.55 8.15
N TRP A 515 -37.93 -6.48 8.20
CA TRP A 515 -36.49 -6.48 7.97
C TRP A 515 -35.75 -6.70 9.28
N SER A 516 -34.84 -7.66 9.32
CA SER A 516 -34.02 -7.98 10.51
C SER A 516 -32.54 -7.90 10.16
N PHE A 517 -31.78 -7.13 10.95
CA PHE A 517 -30.33 -7.07 10.86
C PHE A 517 -29.72 -8.40 11.30
N LYS A 518 -28.79 -8.94 10.51
CA LYS A 518 -28.12 -10.21 10.83
C LYS A 518 -26.76 -9.99 11.47
N SER A 519 -25.83 -9.43 10.71
CA SER A 519 -24.46 -9.20 11.15
C SER A 519 -23.72 -8.32 10.16
N TYR A 520 -22.56 -7.83 10.57
CA TYR A 520 -21.55 -7.30 9.67
C TYR A 520 -20.72 -8.43 9.05
N ASN A 521 -20.19 -8.19 7.86
CA ASN A 521 -19.29 -9.11 7.14
C ASN A 521 -18.03 -9.51 7.93
N LYS A 522 -17.62 -8.71 8.91
CA LYS A 522 -16.48 -8.96 9.80
C LYS A 522 -16.69 -8.33 11.17
N THR A 523 -16.06 -8.90 12.20
CA THR A 523 -16.16 -8.43 13.59
C THR A 523 -15.18 -7.30 13.91
N SER A 524 -14.07 -7.20 13.17
CA SER A 524 -13.09 -6.12 13.28
C SER A 524 -12.29 -5.96 12.00
N GLU A 525 -11.61 -4.82 11.85
CA GLU A 525 -10.64 -4.53 10.80
C GLU A 525 -9.50 -3.69 11.37
N THR A 526 -8.28 -3.90 10.89
CA THR A 526 -7.14 -3.03 11.23
C THR A 526 -6.97 -1.99 10.14
N ILE A 527 -6.91 -0.71 10.53
CA ILE A 527 -6.54 0.38 9.62
C ILE A 527 -5.11 0.14 9.14
N ASN A 528 -4.94 -0.03 7.83
CA ASN A 528 -3.64 -0.32 7.23
C ASN A 528 -3.51 0.38 5.87
N GLY A 529 -3.23 1.68 5.93
CA GLY A 529 -3.06 2.55 4.78
C GLY A 529 -4.35 2.93 4.05
N ALA A 530 -5.53 2.55 4.57
CA ALA A 530 -6.84 2.83 3.98
C ALA A 530 -7.96 2.80 5.02
N ASP A 531 -9.11 3.40 4.67
CA ASP A 531 -10.33 3.42 5.48
C ASP A 531 -10.86 2.00 5.76
N ALA A 532 -11.40 1.80 6.96
CA ALA A 532 -12.11 0.57 7.30
C ALA A 532 -13.53 0.60 6.74
N HIS A 533 -14.02 -0.57 6.30
CA HIS A 533 -15.35 -0.68 5.69
C HIS A 533 -16.10 -1.92 6.16
N PHE A 534 -17.24 -1.73 6.80
CA PHE A 534 -18.10 -2.79 7.33
C PHE A 534 -19.44 -2.83 6.61
N VAL A 535 -19.75 -4.00 6.04
CA VAL A 535 -21.01 -4.21 5.30
C VAL A 535 -21.95 -5.02 6.17
N GLY A 536 -23.09 -4.44 6.51
CA GLY A 536 -24.14 -5.03 7.35
C GLY A 536 -25.29 -5.60 6.52
N THR A 537 -25.65 -6.85 6.77
CA THR A 537 -26.71 -7.53 6.01
C THR A 537 -28.05 -7.50 6.76
N TRP A 538 -29.09 -7.07 6.06
CA TRP A 538 -30.49 -7.13 6.52
C TRP A 538 -31.27 -8.17 5.72
N GLU A 539 -32.07 -9.01 6.37
CA GLU A 539 -32.95 -9.97 5.70
C GLU A 539 -34.41 -9.57 5.86
N PHE A 540 -35.17 -9.71 4.79
CA PHE A 540 -36.61 -9.51 4.75
C PHE A 540 -37.36 -10.83 4.96
N THR A 541 -38.23 -10.84 5.96
CA THR A 541 -39.21 -11.91 6.19
C THR A 541 -40.58 -11.38 5.78
N PRO A 542 -41.23 -11.94 4.74
CA PRO A 542 -42.58 -11.52 4.33
C PRO A 542 -43.58 -11.65 5.48
N ALA A 543 -44.56 -10.75 5.53
CA ALA A 543 -45.71 -10.92 6.39
C ALA A 543 -46.50 -12.18 5.96
N PRO A 544 -47.08 -12.95 6.90
CA PRO A 544 -47.95 -14.06 6.55
C PRO A 544 -49.09 -13.62 5.63
N THR A 545 -49.40 -14.45 4.65
CA THR A 545 -50.63 -14.33 3.88
C THR A 545 -51.60 -15.42 4.28
N TYR A 546 -52.89 -15.11 4.16
CA TYR A 546 -54.00 -15.98 4.52
C TYR A 546 -54.86 -16.22 3.29
N LYS A 547 -55.75 -17.20 3.38
CA LYS A 547 -56.71 -17.51 2.32
C LYS A 547 -58.14 -17.53 2.83
N ALA A 548 -59.08 -17.42 1.90
CA ALA A 548 -60.50 -17.69 2.16
C ALA A 548 -60.91 -18.96 1.42
N THR A 549 -61.45 -19.90 2.18
CA THR A 549 -61.87 -21.23 1.72
C THR A 549 -63.40 -21.37 1.76
N HIS A 550 -63.93 -22.29 0.95
CA HIS A 550 -65.36 -22.56 0.85
C HIS A 550 -65.65 -24.03 1.13
N GLU A 551 -66.79 -24.31 1.75
CA GLU A 551 -67.34 -25.66 1.93
C GLU A 551 -68.83 -25.66 1.57
N PHE A 552 -69.33 -26.73 0.93
CA PHE A 552 -70.77 -26.92 0.75
C PHE A 552 -71.31 -28.02 1.65
N VAL A 553 -72.45 -27.72 2.28
CA VAL A 553 -73.18 -28.63 3.17
C VAL A 553 -74.64 -28.76 2.74
N SER A 554 -75.24 -29.91 3.03
CA SER A 554 -76.68 -30.12 2.84
C SER A 554 -77.45 -29.48 3.98
N GLY A 555 -78.36 -28.57 3.64
CA GLY A 555 -79.36 -28.01 4.55
C GLY A 555 -80.59 -28.92 4.73
N THR A 556 -80.70 -30.03 3.99
CA THR A 556 -81.82 -30.98 4.08
C THR A 556 -81.39 -32.23 4.87
N PRO A 557 -81.96 -32.46 6.08
CA PRO A 557 -81.59 -33.60 6.91
C PRO A 557 -81.71 -34.95 6.19
N GLY A 558 -80.70 -35.81 6.32
CA GLY A 558 -80.69 -37.14 5.73
C GLY A 558 -80.44 -37.20 4.22
N LYS A 559 -80.16 -36.06 3.56
CA LYS A 559 -79.77 -36.01 2.14
C LYS A 559 -78.31 -35.57 2.00
N GLU A 560 -77.51 -36.38 1.32
CA GLU A 560 -76.12 -36.03 0.98
C GLU A 560 -76.05 -35.18 -0.29
N LEU A 561 -75.09 -34.26 -0.35
CA LEU A 561 -74.88 -33.45 -1.55
C LEU A 561 -74.38 -34.30 -2.72
N PRO A 562 -75.04 -34.23 -3.89
CA PRO A 562 -74.58 -34.89 -5.10
C PRO A 562 -73.23 -34.34 -5.58
N GLN A 563 -72.52 -35.13 -6.38
CA GLN A 563 -71.17 -34.80 -6.83
C GLN A 563 -71.17 -33.52 -7.70
N GLU A 564 -72.24 -33.31 -8.47
CA GLU A 564 -72.46 -32.14 -9.30
C GLU A 564 -72.44 -30.84 -8.47
N ILE A 565 -72.98 -30.85 -7.25
CA ILE A 565 -72.93 -29.69 -6.35
C ILE A 565 -71.54 -29.50 -5.75
N LYS A 566 -70.89 -30.59 -5.32
CA LYS A 566 -69.52 -30.53 -4.80
C LYS A 566 -68.54 -29.98 -5.83
N ALA A 567 -68.79 -30.21 -7.13
CA ALA A 567 -68.00 -29.67 -8.24
C ALA A 567 -68.21 -28.17 -8.50
N LEU A 568 -69.24 -27.54 -7.92
CA LEU A 568 -69.49 -26.09 -8.03
C LEU A 568 -68.72 -25.26 -6.99
N LEU A 569 -67.91 -25.91 -6.14
CA LEU A 569 -67.16 -25.25 -5.08
C LEU A 569 -66.15 -24.25 -5.70
N PRO A 570 -66.18 -22.96 -5.32
CA PRO A 570 -65.23 -21.99 -5.83
C PRO A 570 -63.78 -22.34 -5.45
N ALA A 571 -62.82 -21.79 -6.19
CA ALA A 571 -61.43 -21.84 -5.81
C ALA A 571 -61.15 -20.93 -4.60
N ASP A 572 -60.19 -21.33 -3.76
CA ASP A 572 -59.71 -20.53 -2.64
C ASP A 572 -59.26 -19.14 -3.10
N GLN A 573 -59.58 -18.10 -2.32
CA GLN A 573 -58.98 -16.78 -2.50
C GLN A 573 -57.65 -16.75 -1.75
N THR A 574 -56.54 -16.52 -2.43
CA THR A 574 -55.19 -16.52 -1.82
C THR A 574 -54.66 -15.10 -1.58
N ASP A 575 -53.51 -15.00 -0.91
CA ASP A 575 -52.74 -13.77 -0.73
C ASP A 575 -53.44 -12.65 0.04
N LEU A 576 -54.37 -13.00 0.93
CA LEU A 576 -55.06 -12.06 1.80
C LEU A 576 -54.14 -11.61 2.93
N ARG A 577 -54.17 -10.30 3.24
CA ARG A 577 -53.35 -9.70 4.30
C ARG A 577 -54.07 -9.75 5.64
N ASP A 578 -53.31 -9.81 6.73
CA ASP A 578 -53.89 -9.65 8.06
C ASP A 578 -54.62 -8.30 8.20
N GLY A 579 -55.78 -8.30 8.83
CA GLY A 579 -56.69 -7.17 8.94
C GLY A 579 -57.52 -6.85 7.68
N SER A 580 -57.31 -7.57 6.56
CA SER A 580 -58.16 -7.42 5.37
C SER A 580 -59.50 -8.14 5.53
N GLN A 581 -60.53 -7.66 4.82
CA GLN A 581 -61.86 -8.26 4.83
C GLN A 581 -62.02 -9.21 3.63
N ALA A 582 -62.31 -10.48 3.90
CA ALA A 582 -62.62 -11.51 2.90
C ALA A 582 -64.14 -11.63 2.71
N THR A 583 -64.60 -11.86 1.47
CA THR A 583 -66.01 -12.09 1.14
C THR A 583 -66.14 -13.38 0.33
N PRO A 584 -67.15 -14.24 0.57
CA PRO A 584 -67.24 -15.53 -0.10
C PRO A 584 -67.54 -15.39 -1.60
N THR A 585 -66.92 -16.25 -2.43
CA THR A 585 -67.19 -16.35 -3.86
C THR A 585 -68.47 -17.15 -4.08
N GLN A 586 -69.41 -16.69 -4.91
CA GLN A 586 -70.63 -17.46 -5.21
C GLN A 586 -70.32 -18.68 -6.11
N PRO A 587 -71.03 -19.81 -5.96
CA PRO A 587 -70.91 -20.94 -6.90
C PRO A 587 -71.29 -20.51 -8.32
N SER A 588 -70.75 -21.23 -9.31
CA SER A 588 -71.05 -20.97 -10.72
C SER A 588 -72.51 -21.26 -11.11
N GLN A 589 -73.24 -22.02 -10.29
CA GLN A 589 -74.67 -22.26 -10.39
C GLN A 589 -75.30 -22.27 -9.00
N THR A 590 -76.53 -21.77 -8.88
CA THR A 590 -77.28 -21.74 -7.61
C THR A 590 -78.45 -22.73 -7.58
N GLU A 591 -78.65 -23.49 -8.66
CA GLU A 591 -79.68 -24.52 -8.76
C GLU A 591 -79.15 -25.72 -9.56
N VAL A 592 -79.32 -26.93 -9.04
CA VAL A 592 -78.93 -28.18 -9.69
C VAL A 592 -80.10 -29.15 -9.64
N LYS A 593 -80.58 -29.57 -10.82
CA LYS A 593 -81.66 -30.54 -10.95
C LYS A 593 -81.11 -31.95 -11.02
N THR A 594 -81.67 -32.84 -10.21
CA THR A 594 -81.36 -34.28 -10.19
C THR A 594 -82.62 -35.07 -10.48
N ALA A 595 -82.48 -36.37 -10.76
CA ALA A 595 -83.64 -37.24 -11.01
C ALA A 595 -84.61 -37.35 -9.81
N GLU A 596 -84.15 -37.06 -8.59
CA GLU A 596 -84.97 -37.14 -7.38
C GLU A 596 -85.67 -35.82 -7.02
N GLY A 597 -85.17 -34.69 -7.54
CA GLY A 597 -85.59 -33.36 -7.12
C GLY A 597 -84.56 -32.28 -7.43
N THR A 598 -84.82 -31.07 -6.96
CA THR A 598 -83.98 -29.89 -7.24
C THR A 598 -83.23 -29.46 -5.98
N TRP A 599 -81.94 -29.21 -6.11
CA TRP A 599 -81.12 -28.58 -5.09
C TRP A 599 -80.97 -27.08 -5.38
N SER A 600 -81.14 -26.24 -4.36
CA SER A 600 -80.98 -24.78 -4.47
C SER A 600 -80.00 -24.26 -3.41
N PHE A 601 -79.00 -23.50 -3.85
CA PHE A 601 -78.09 -22.77 -2.98
C PHE A 601 -78.84 -21.66 -2.27
N LYS A 602 -78.66 -21.52 -0.94
CA LYS A 602 -79.32 -20.48 -0.15
C LYS A 602 -78.41 -19.30 0.08
N SER A 603 -77.37 -19.52 0.87
CA SER A 603 -76.37 -18.53 1.21
C SER A 603 -75.18 -19.21 1.86
N TYR A 604 -74.11 -18.44 2.01
CA TYR A 604 -73.07 -18.74 2.98
C TYR A 604 -73.55 -18.41 4.40
N ASP A 605 -72.89 -18.99 5.39
CA ASP A 605 -73.09 -18.74 6.82
C ASP A 605 -72.76 -17.29 7.23
N LYS A 606 -71.84 -16.63 6.49
CA LYS A 606 -71.43 -15.24 6.70
C LYS A 606 -71.32 -14.49 5.37
N THR A 607 -71.53 -13.17 5.41
CA THR A 607 -71.36 -12.28 4.24
C THR A 607 -69.91 -11.81 4.06
N SER A 608 -69.12 -11.81 5.13
CA SER A 608 -67.67 -11.52 5.11
C SER A 608 -67.01 -12.00 6.40
N GLU A 609 -65.69 -12.11 6.39
CA GLU A 609 -64.86 -12.44 7.56
C GLU A 609 -63.58 -11.59 7.51
N THR A 610 -63.18 -11.02 8.65
CA THR A 610 -61.90 -10.28 8.73
C THR A 610 -60.79 -11.28 9.00
N ILE A 611 -59.74 -11.25 8.18
CA ILE A 611 -58.53 -12.02 8.42
C ILE A 611 -57.86 -11.46 9.68
N ASN A 612 -57.71 -12.29 10.71
CA ASN A 612 -57.10 -11.92 11.99
C ASN A 612 -56.20 -13.05 12.46
N GLY A 613 -55.06 -13.20 11.80
CA GLY A 613 -54.08 -14.23 12.11
C GLY A 613 -54.40 -15.65 11.61
N ALA A 614 -55.52 -15.85 10.88
CA ALA A 614 -55.96 -17.14 10.37
C ALA A 614 -56.77 -17.02 9.06
N ASP A 615 -56.86 -18.12 8.32
CA ASP A 615 -57.69 -18.24 7.11
C ASP A 615 -59.17 -18.02 7.42
N ALA A 616 -59.88 -17.38 6.48
CA ALA A 616 -61.34 -17.29 6.51
C ALA A 616 -61.97 -18.58 5.94
N HIS A 617 -63.13 -18.96 6.47
CA HIS A 617 -63.85 -20.16 6.04
C HIS A 617 -65.34 -19.89 5.93
N PHE A 618 -65.90 -20.16 4.75
CA PHE A 618 -67.29 -19.90 4.43
C PHE A 618 -68.02 -21.20 4.10
N VAL A 619 -69.13 -21.45 4.80
CA VAL A 619 -69.94 -22.67 4.63
C VAL A 619 -71.23 -22.32 3.91
N GLY A 620 -71.40 -22.87 2.71
CA GLY A 620 -72.54 -22.64 1.83
C GLY A 620 -73.58 -23.76 1.93
N ALA A 621 -74.83 -23.40 2.24
CA ALA A 621 -75.91 -24.37 2.41
C ALA A 621 -76.74 -24.56 1.13
N TRP A 622 -76.98 -25.82 0.77
CA TRP A 622 -77.86 -26.24 -0.33
C TRP A 622 -79.08 -26.98 0.20
N GLU A 623 -80.29 -26.65 -0.29
CA GLU A 623 -81.54 -27.28 0.13
C GLU A 623 -82.17 -28.09 -1.01
N PHE A 624 -82.64 -29.31 -0.71
CA PHE A 624 -83.26 -30.23 -1.65
C PHE A 624 -84.80 -30.19 -1.58
N THR A 625 -85.44 -30.14 -2.75
CA THR A 625 -86.89 -30.23 -2.92
C THR A 625 -87.25 -31.41 -3.83
N SER A 626 -88.01 -32.38 -3.32
CA SER A 626 -88.42 -33.59 -4.07
C SER A 626 -89.34 -33.28 -5.25
N ALA A 627 -89.29 -34.10 -6.30
CA ALA A 627 -90.25 -34.07 -7.40
C ALA A 627 -91.63 -34.67 -6.99
N PRO A 628 -92.76 -34.22 -7.57
CA PRO A 628 -94.12 -34.75 -7.28
C PRO A 628 -94.34 -36.18 -7.84
N THR A 629 -95.27 -36.93 -7.23
CA THR A 629 -95.74 -38.26 -7.69
C THR A 629 -97.24 -38.25 -8.00
N TYR A 630 -97.70 -39.20 -8.83
CA TYR A 630 -99.08 -39.33 -9.35
C TYR A 630 -99.64 -40.75 -9.10
N LYS A 631 -100.92 -40.99 -9.40
CA LYS A 631 -101.58 -42.30 -9.23
C LYS A 631 -102.43 -42.71 -10.45
N ALA A 632 -102.87 -43.96 -10.50
CA ALA A 632 -103.79 -44.49 -11.51
C ALA A 632 -105.03 -45.12 -10.86
N THR A 633 -106.23 -44.71 -11.26
CA THR A 633 -107.50 -45.12 -10.65
C THR A 633 -108.39 -45.90 -11.61
N HIS A 634 -109.40 -46.62 -11.10
CA HIS A 634 -110.30 -47.47 -11.90
C HIS A 634 -111.78 -47.16 -11.62
N GLU A 635 -112.65 -47.34 -12.63
CA GLU A 635 -114.12 -47.26 -12.51
C GLU A 635 -114.80 -48.40 -13.29
N PHE A 636 -115.95 -48.93 -12.83
CA PHE A 636 -116.78 -49.90 -13.58
C PHE A 636 -118.13 -49.33 -14.00
N VAL A 637 -118.50 -49.58 -15.25
CA VAL A 637 -119.75 -49.11 -15.87
C VAL A 637 -120.52 -50.25 -16.55
N SER A 638 -121.85 -50.13 -16.58
CA SER A 638 -122.73 -51.10 -17.25
C SER A 638 -122.75 -50.88 -18.75
N GLY A 639 -122.45 -51.93 -19.53
CA GLY A 639 -122.60 -51.95 -20.97
C GLY A 639 -124.03 -52.24 -21.45
N THR A 640 -124.95 -52.61 -20.55
CA THR A 640 -126.34 -52.96 -20.89
C THR A 640 -127.27 -51.77 -20.60
N PRO A 641 -127.86 -51.13 -21.64
CA PRO A 641 -128.68 -49.93 -21.45
C PRO A 641 -129.85 -50.14 -20.49
N GLY A 642 -130.03 -49.23 -19.53
CA GLY A 642 -131.12 -49.26 -18.54
C GLY A 642 -130.93 -50.24 -17.38
N LYS A 643 -129.80 -50.95 -17.30
CA LYS A 643 -129.44 -51.83 -16.18
C LYS A 643 -128.27 -51.23 -15.40
N GLU A 644 -128.43 -51.06 -14.08
CA GLU A 644 -127.32 -50.71 -13.20
C GLU A 644 -126.46 -51.93 -12.87
N LEU A 645 -125.15 -51.71 -12.66
CA LEU A 645 -124.27 -52.78 -12.22
C LEU A 645 -124.68 -53.27 -10.84
N PRO A 646 -124.84 -54.60 -10.66
CA PRO A 646 -125.14 -55.17 -9.37
C PRO A 646 -123.96 -54.95 -8.41
N GLN A 647 -124.26 -54.98 -7.12
CA GLN A 647 -123.26 -54.65 -6.10
C GLN A 647 -122.06 -55.60 -6.15
N GLU A 648 -122.30 -56.87 -6.47
CA GLU A 648 -121.29 -57.91 -6.64
C GLU A 648 -120.27 -57.56 -7.72
N VAL A 649 -120.67 -56.85 -8.79
CA VAL A 649 -119.75 -56.37 -9.83
C VAL A 649 -119.00 -55.12 -9.37
N LYS A 650 -119.68 -54.18 -8.71
CA LYS A 650 -119.04 -52.96 -8.16
C LYS A 650 -117.96 -53.29 -7.13
N THR A 651 -118.11 -54.37 -6.37
CA THR A 651 -117.09 -54.81 -5.40
C THR A 651 -115.84 -55.42 -6.03
N LEU A 652 -115.80 -55.65 -7.34
CA LEU A 652 -114.63 -56.17 -8.05
C LEU A 652 -113.68 -55.06 -8.53
N LEU A 653 -113.97 -53.79 -8.23
CA LEU A 653 -113.16 -52.65 -8.66
C LEU A 653 -111.76 -52.70 -8.03
N PRO A 654 -110.66 -52.67 -8.82
CA PRO A 654 -109.31 -52.70 -8.29
C PRO A 654 -108.95 -51.45 -7.46
N ALA A 655 -107.95 -51.58 -6.58
CA ALA A 655 -107.37 -50.44 -5.87
C ALA A 655 -106.54 -49.53 -6.79
N ASP A 656 -106.40 -48.26 -6.41
CA ASP A 656 -105.54 -47.29 -7.10
C ASP A 656 -104.07 -47.74 -7.06
N GLN A 657 -103.33 -47.49 -8.14
CA GLN A 657 -101.86 -47.61 -8.18
C GLN A 657 -101.25 -46.26 -7.78
N THR A 658 -100.44 -46.20 -6.72
CA THR A 658 -99.82 -44.95 -6.22
C THR A 658 -98.33 -44.84 -6.56
N ASP A 659 -97.74 -43.66 -6.33
CA ASP A 659 -96.30 -43.36 -6.49
C ASP A 659 -95.75 -43.49 -7.92
N LEU A 660 -96.60 -43.23 -8.91
CA LEU A 660 -96.21 -43.18 -10.30
C LEU A 660 -95.42 -41.89 -10.56
N LYS A 661 -94.29 -42.02 -11.24
CA LYS A 661 -93.43 -40.88 -11.60
C LYS A 661 -93.95 -40.22 -12.88
N ASP A 662 -93.73 -38.92 -13.02
CA ASP A 662 -94.01 -38.22 -14.26
C ASP A 662 -93.28 -38.89 -15.44
N GLY A 663 -93.96 -39.06 -16.57
CA GLY A 663 -93.47 -39.78 -17.74
C GLY A 663 -93.53 -41.31 -17.66
N SER A 664 -93.96 -41.90 -16.54
CA SER A 664 -94.15 -43.37 -16.43
C SER A 664 -95.47 -43.82 -17.08
N GLN A 665 -95.53 -45.09 -17.52
CA GLN A 665 -96.73 -45.66 -18.14
C GLN A 665 -97.53 -46.47 -17.10
N ALA A 666 -98.79 -46.11 -16.89
CA ALA A 666 -99.75 -46.85 -16.07
C ALA A 666 -100.56 -47.83 -16.93
N THR A 667 -100.92 -49.00 -16.39
CA THR A 667 -101.80 -49.99 -17.05
C THR A 667 -102.93 -50.39 -16.11
N PRO A 668 -104.17 -50.61 -16.60
CA PRO A 668 -105.29 -50.93 -15.72
C PRO A 668 -105.14 -52.32 -15.11
N THR A 669 -105.49 -52.46 -13.85
CA THR A 669 -105.55 -53.74 -13.14
C THR A 669 -106.86 -54.46 -13.49
N GLN A 670 -106.81 -55.73 -13.92
CA GLN A 670 -108.02 -56.51 -14.25
C GLN A 670 -108.86 -56.81 -12.99
N PRO A 671 -110.22 -56.86 -13.08
CA PRO A 671 -111.04 -57.31 -11.96
C PRO A 671 -110.70 -58.75 -11.55
N SER A 672 -110.95 -59.08 -10.28
CA SER A 672 -110.66 -60.42 -9.74
C SER A 672 -111.56 -61.53 -10.30
N GLN A 673 -112.69 -61.17 -10.92
CA GLN A 673 -113.55 -62.07 -11.68
C GLN A 673 -114.01 -61.35 -12.96
N THR A 674 -114.29 -62.09 -14.03
CA THR A 674 -114.78 -61.52 -15.30
C THR A 674 -116.21 -61.94 -15.63
N GLU A 675 -116.82 -62.82 -14.83
CA GLU A 675 -118.23 -63.16 -14.94
C GLU A 675 -118.85 -63.25 -13.55
N VAL A 676 -120.00 -62.61 -13.36
CA VAL A 676 -120.76 -62.62 -12.11
C VAL A 676 -122.19 -63.04 -12.42
N LYS A 677 -122.61 -64.18 -11.87
CA LYS A 677 -124.00 -64.66 -11.99
C LYS A 677 -124.85 -64.03 -10.90
N THR A 678 -125.97 -63.43 -11.32
CA THR A 678 -126.98 -62.86 -10.45
C THR A 678 -128.33 -63.55 -10.68
N ALA A 679 -129.32 -63.26 -9.84
CA ALA A 679 -130.67 -63.79 -10.00
C ALA A 679 -131.33 -63.40 -11.34
N GLU A 680 -130.87 -62.32 -11.99
CA GLU A 680 -131.42 -61.79 -13.23
C GLU A 680 -130.66 -62.21 -14.50
N GLY A 681 -129.49 -62.81 -14.36
CA GLY A 681 -128.60 -63.16 -15.46
C GLY A 681 -127.12 -63.07 -15.10
N THR A 682 -126.24 -63.26 -16.08
CA THR A 682 -124.78 -63.17 -15.90
C THR A 682 -124.27 -61.84 -16.45
N TRP A 683 -123.50 -61.11 -15.65
CA TRP A 683 -122.69 -59.97 -16.10
C TRP A 683 -121.31 -60.47 -16.49
N SER A 684 -120.76 -60.01 -17.62
CA SER A 684 -119.46 -60.46 -18.13
C SER A 684 -118.60 -59.27 -18.54
N PHE A 685 -117.50 -59.06 -17.82
CA PHE A 685 -116.54 -57.99 -18.10
C PHE A 685 -116.04 -58.06 -19.53
N LYS A 686 -116.06 -56.92 -20.22
CA LYS A 686 -115.62 -56.81 -21.61
C LYS A 686 -114.16 -56.39 -21.67
N SER A 687 -113.90 -55.16 -21.26
CA SER A 687 -112.55 -54.58 -21.28
C SER A 687 -112.56 -53.23 -20.56
N TYR A 688 -111.37 -52.71 -20.30
CA TYR A 688 -111.16 -51.29 -20.05
C TYR A 688 -111.23 -50.48 -21.34
N ASP A 689 -111.49 -49.18 -21.21
CA ASP A 689 -111.51 -48.17 -22.26
C ASP A 689 -110.15 -48.03 -22.97
N LYS A 690 -109.06 -48.25 -22.22
CA LYS A 690 -107.68 -48.22 -22.73
C LYS A 690 -106.81 -49.26 -22.05
N THR A 691 -105.77 -49.71 -22.75
CA THR A 691 -104.82 -50.73 -22.25
C THR A 691 -103.68 -50.12 -21.41
N SER A 692 -103.46 -48.80 -21.50
CA SER A 692 -102.46 -48.06 -20.74
C SER A 692 -102.69 -46.53 -20.85
N GLU A 693 -102.08 -45.76 -19.96
CA GLU A 693 -102.02 -44.29 -20.00
C GLU A 693 -100.67 -43.80 -19.45
N THR A 694 -100.03 -42.84 -20.11
CA THR A 694 -98.79 -42.23 -19.62
C THR A 694 -99.12 -41.13 -18.63
N ILE A 695 -98.52 -41.19 -17.44
CA ILE A 695 -98.55 -40.12 -16.46
C ILE A 695 -97.81 -38.91 -17.04
N ASN A 696 -98.53 -37.81 -17.25
CA ASN A 696 -97.96 -36.58 -17.80
C ASN A 696 -98.51 -35.39 -17.04
N GLY A 697 -98.01 -35.19 -15.83
CA GLY A 697 -98.44 -34.11 -14.93
C GLY A 697 -99.78 -34.33 -14.22
N ALA A 698 -100.41 -35.51 -14.37
CA ALA A 698 -101.70 -35.82 -13.78
C ALA A 698 -101.90 -37.34 -13.57
N ASP A 699 -102.84 -37.69 -12.70
CA ASP A 699 -103.26 -39.06 -12.42
C ASP A 699 -103.89 -39.73 -13.66
N ALA A 700 -103.63 -41.02 -13.86
CA ALA A 700 -104.28 -41.83 -14.88
C ALA A 700 -105.63 -42.38 -14.40
N HIS A 701 -106.58 -42.61 -15.31
CA HIS A 701 -107.92 -43.10 -14.96
C HIS A 701 -108.44 -44.09 -15.99
N PHE A 702 -108.83 -45.30 -15.56
CA PHE A 702 -109.29 -46.37 -16.45
C PHE A 702 -110.76 -46.76 -16.17
N VAL A 703 -111.56 -46.93 -17.22
CA VAL A 703 -113.00 -47.26 -17.10
C VAL A 703 -113.28 -48.63 -17.72
N GLY A 704 -113.76 -49.57 -16.92
CA GLY A 704 -114.06 -50.95 -17.31
C GLY A 704 -115.55 -51.21 -17.55
N ALA A 705 -115.91 -51.77 -18.71
CA ALA A 705 -117.29 -52.07 -19.07
C ALA A 705 -117.69 -53.52 -18.78
N TRP A 706 -118.86 -53.71 -18.17
CA TRP A 706 -119.42 -55.00 -17.74
C TRP A 706 -120.72 -55.39 -18.44
#